data_AF-A0A7I4AVE4-F1
#
_entry.id   AF-A0A7I4AVE4-F1
#
_cell.length_a   1.000
_cell.length_b   1.000
_cell.length_c   1.000
_cell.angle_alpha   90.00
_cell.angle_beta   90.00
_cell.angle_gamma   90.00
#
_symmetry.space_group_name_H-M   'P 1'
#
loop_
_entity.id
_entity.type
_entity.pdbx_description
1 polymer ?
#
loop_
_entity_poly.entity_id
_entity_poly.type
_entity_poly.pdbx_seq_one_letter_code
_entity_poly.pdbx_strand_id
1 'polypeptide(L)'
;MVFMANYESGLLQIFQKSGLKRYNGSRYEVRLPGTRWIKKMRMGKPSITEVELIEGRETIGKQTSWLVRLKGVDTLEKASEFQGATMLIRADERPVSLEEDEDYIPDLLGMDVVIQETKETIGTIVDVHNSGASDLLRVQLTKPIRGKDVRIWIPFVKEIVPVVDISSNRVEISPPDGLLDLNVPKEGPSRKESLKMERKRKAILSAIRKRLRALGQTHVLEGLSIGEESQRQSLMDQLMSIDFGLFQQALLNAPSPLSTNSITGELQPPPTVPQANWADFETWSPTSKDNDTARWWYKGLQLVADGEVAVIVLAGGQATRLGPDSPPVKGMLELDLPERKSLFEIQADRLLLVQELAAQVYPEAAPQIPWIVLTSDATDVSTRSFFEKKEYFGLKESQVWFVKQDSLPCVDYKEGNAILLESPWKLAVAPTGNGGLFSALHAQNITDRLSEEGVQYVQVYSVDNALVRVGDPVFFGYAHEQKADVGVKVVKRTSSDEAVGVVCLQKNNEQNLHSEHEGTQIEDISESDETEEGDERLAINIHGNSISSHYRVLEYNEMPDALRTAKEGDDLVYQAAHICVNLFSVDYLKTLADKKLELGFHSALKRIRCMKKDESGEWTTYTPDQPNGVKLERFIFDAFKYCDSEEVALLEVNRNEEFAPIKNAVGPGIADTAETALDMTLALRNRSMSTAAESDQDGDNHNLSLLRAYIFGK
;
A
#
# COMPACT_ATOMS: atom_id res chain seq x y z
N MET A 1 -33.19 -17.86 8.74
CA MET A 1 -32.45 -18.95 8.07
C MET A 1 -33.15 -19.30 6.78
N VAL A 2 -32.39 -19.16 5.68
CA VAL A 2 -32.41 -19.75 4.33
C VAL A 2 -33.73 -19.95 3.54
N PHE A 3 -33.63 -19.45 2.31
CA PHE A 3 -34.54 -19.37 1.17
C PHE A 3 -34.66 -20.66 0.31
N MET A 4 -35.60 -20.59 -0.65
CA MET A 4 -35.66 -21.24 -1.99
C MET A 4 -36.65 -22.41 -2.21
N ALA A 5 -37.24 -22.37 -3.41
CA ALA A 5 -38.58 -22.77 -3.81
C ALA A 5 -38.76 -24.25 -4.25
N ASN A 6 -40.01 -24.72 -4.20
CA ASN A 6 -40.50 -25.79 -5.08
C ASN A 6 -42.00 -25.60 -5.33
N TYR A 7 -42.39 -25.57 -6.61
CA TYR A 7 -43.78 -25.50 -7.08
C TYR A 7 -44.36 -26.92 -7.07
N GLU A 8 -45.19 -27.24 -6.08
CA GLU A 8 -46.02 -28.45 -6.10
C GLU A 8 -47.43 -28.07 -5.64
N SER A 9 -48.46 -28.58 -6.33
CA SER A 9 -49.86 -28.60 -5.87
C SER A 9 -50.66 -27.29 -5.78
N GLY A 10 -50.30 -26.23 -6.53
CA GLY A 10 -51.14 -25.02 -6.65
C GLY A 10 -51.12 -24.08 -5.43
N LEU A 11 -50.12 -24.24 -4.56
CA LEU A 11 -49.87 -23.41 -3.37
C LEU A 11 -48.60 -22.54 -3.59
N LEU A 12 -48.63 -21.29 -3.11
CA LEU A 12 -47.59 -20.26 -3.21
C LEU A 12 -46.92 -19.98 -1.87
N GLN A 13 -45.67 -19.57 -1.91
CA GLN A 13 -44.84 -19.30 -0.74
C GLN A 13 -44.90 -17.84 -0.27
N ILE A 14 -45.19 -17.61 1.02
CA ILE A 14 -45.03 -16.31 1.67
C ILE A 14 -43.55 -16.18 2.07
N PHE A 15 -42.78 -15.37 1.35
CA PHE A 15 -41.32 -15.30 1.56
C PHE A 15 -40.87 -14.48 2.78
N GLN A 16 -39.70 -14.90 3.27
CA GLN A 16 -38.83 -14.31 4.29
C GLN A 16 -37.93 -13.21 3.67
N LYS A 17 -37.75 -12.10 4.38
CA LYS A 17 -36.70 -11.06 4.22
C LYS A 17 -36.04 -10.98 2.83
N SER A 18 -36.71 -10.32 1.89
CA SER A 18 -36.04 -9.57 0.83
C SER A 18 -36.44 -8.12 0.99
N GLY A 19 -35.46 -7.23 1.08
CA GLY A 19 -35.69 -5.79 0.92
C GLY A 19 -35.97 -5.47 -0.54
N LEU A 20 -36.90 -6.19 -1.18
CA LEU A 20 -37.40 -5.87 -2.51
C LEU A 20 -38.19 -4.57 -2.36
N LYS A 21 -37.61 -3.45 -2.79
CA LYS A 21 -38.35 -2.17 -2.84
C LYS A 21 -39.49 -2.18 -3.87
N ARG A 22 -39.58 -3.24 -4.70
CA ARG A 22 -40.61 -3.50 -5.72
C ARG A 22 -41.41 -4.80 -5.47
N TYR A 23 -41.49 -5.28 -4.22
CA TYR A 23 -42.32 -6.44 -3.86
C TYR A 23 -42.91 -6.26 -2.48
N ASN A 24 -44.22 -6.07 -2.38
CA ASN A 24 -44.90 -5.83 -1.11
C ASN A 24 -46.24 -6.57 -0.97
N GLY A 25 -46.59 -7.46 -1.92
CA GLY A 25 -47.74 -8.37 -1.80
C GLY A 25 -47.77 -9.21 -0.52
N SER A 26 -46.61 -9.49 0.08
CA SER A 26 -46.50 -10.21 1.35
C SER A 26 -47.08 -9.48 2.58
N ARG A 27 -47.25 -8.14 2.53
CA ARG A 27 -47.83 -7.36 3.65
C ARG A 27 -49.31 -7.64 3.87
N TYR A 28 -50.05 -7.93 2.79
CA TYR A 28 -51.50 -8.11 2.84
C TYR A 28 -51.89 -9.52 3.31
N GLU A 29 -51.14 -10.54 2.91
CA GLU A 29 -51.49 -11.96 3.09
C GLU A 29 -51.35 -12.46 4.53
N VAL A 30 -50.44 -11.86 5.32
CA VAL A 30 -50.21 -12.22 6.73
C VAL A 30 -51.11 -11.44 7.69
N ARG A 31 -51.75 -10.35 7.23
CA ARG A 31 -52.68 -9.54 8.04
C ARG A 31 -54.10 -10.11 8.05
N LEU A 32 -54.52 -10.79 6.99
CA LEU A 32 -55.89 -11.28 6.83
C LEU A 32 -56.05 -12.68 7.46
N PRO A 33 -56.97 -12.87 8.42
CA PRO A 33 -57.28 -14.19 8.97
C PRO A 33 -57.78 -15.14 7.89
N GLY A 34 -57.49 -16.44 8.03
CA GLY A 34 -57.98 -17.47 7.12
C GLY A 34 -57.12 -18.73 7.07
N THR A 35 -57.53 -19.67 6.22
CA THR A 35 -56.80 -20.92 6.01
C THR A 35 -55.46 -20.63 5.32
N ARG A 36 -54.39 -21.24 5.84
CA ARG A 36 -53.02 -21.19 5.32
C ARG A 36 -52.44 -22.58 5.32
N TRP A 37 -51.32 -22.77 4.63
CA TRP A 37 -50.60 -24.04 4.63
C TRP A 37 -49.17 -23.83 5.11
N ILE A 38 -48.65 -24.76 5.90
CA ILE A 38 -47.27 -24.70 6.40
C ILE A 38 -46.49 -25.85 5.78
N LYS A 39 -45.39 -25.53 5.10
CA LYS A 39 -44.41 -26.48 4.57
C LYS A 39 -43.25 -26.63 5.55
N LYS A 40 -42.98 -27.88 5.95
CA LYS A 40 -41.80 -28.29 6.74
C LYS A 40 -41.02 -29.36 6.00
N MET A 41 -39.71 -29.42 6.19
CA MET A 41 -38.89 -30.54 5.71
C MET A 41 -38.80 -31.62 6.79
N ARG A 42 -39.27 -32.84 6.50
CA ARG A 42 -39.10 -34.02 7.35
C ARG A 42 -38.39 -35.12 6.55
N MET A 43 -37.24 -35.55 7.05
CA MET A 43 -36.36 -36.54 6.38
C MET A 43 -36.14 -36.24 4.89
N GLY A 44 -35.87 -34.97 4.56
CA GLY A 44 -35.61 -34.53 3.19
C GLY A 44 -36.83 -34.45 2.26
N LYS A 45 -38.05 -34.74 2.74
CA LYS A 45 -39.30 -34.57 1.98
C LYS A 45 -40.15 -33.43 2.54
N PRO A 46 -40.80 -32.62 1.68
CA PRO A 46 -41.70 -31.58 2.14
C PRO A 46 -43.01 -32.19 2.66
N SER A 47 -43.42 -31.78 3.86
CA SER A 47 -44.76 -32.04 4.40
C SER A 47 -45.52 -30.72 4.47
N ILE A 48 -46.70 -30.66 3.86
CA ILE A 48 -47.59 -29.50 3.87
C ILE A 48 -48.76 -29.79 4.81
N THR A 49 -49.00 -28.91 5.78
CA THR A 49 -50.10 -29.03 6.75
C THR A 49 -50.95 -27.77 6.74
N GLU A 50 -52.26 -27.94 6.68
CA GLU A 50 -53.21 -26.83 6.80
C GLU A 50 -53.23 -26.26 8.22
N VAL A 51 -53.30 -24.94 8.34
CA VAL A 51 -53.41 -24.19 9.59
C VAL A 51 -54.39 -23.04 9.41
N GLU A 52 -55.03 -22.61 10.50
CA GLU A 52 -55.92 -21.45 10.49
C GLU A 52 -55.19 -20.26 11.13
N LEU A 53 -54.87 -19.25 10.31
CA LEU A 53 -54.29 -17.98 10.76
C LEU A 53 -55.41 -17.13 11.37
N ILE A 54 -55.32 -16.83 12.66
CA ILE A 54 -56.31 -16.00 13.35
C ILE A 54 -55.96 -14.52 13.20
N GLU A 55 -54.68 -14.16 13.26
CA GLU A 55 -54.24 -12.77 13.29
C GLU A 55 -52.76 -12.67 12.92
N GLY A 56 -52.37 -11.59 12.24
CA GLY A 56 -50.97 -11.25 12.04
C GLY A 56 -50.73 -9.74 12.13
N ARG A 57 -49.66 -9.36 12.82
CA ARG A 57 -49.25 -7.96 13.01
C ARG A 57 -47.79 -7.75 12.67
N GLU A 58 -47.50 -6.59 12.11
CA GLU A 58 -46.14 -6.15 11.80
C GLU A 58 -45.46 -5.58 13.06
N THR A 59 -44.17 -5.81 13.22
CA THR A 59 -43.36 -5.19 14.28
C THR A 59 -42.40 -4.17 13.67
N ILE A 60 -42.35 -2.97 14.23
CA ILE A 60 -41.50 -1.88 13.74
C ILE A 60 -40.14 -1.93 14.46
N GLY A 61 -39.04 -2.13 13.73
CA GLY A 61 -37.66 -2.18 14.21
C GLY A 61 -36.64 -2.06 13.07
N LYS A 62 -35.33 -2.21 13.32
CA LYS A 62 -34.26 -2.13 12.27
C LYS A 62 -34.43 -3.16 11.14
N GLN A 63 -35.28 -4.19 11.29
CA GLN A 63 -35.71 -5.12 10.26
C GLN A 63 -37.23 -5.36 10.39
N THR A 64 -37.95 -5.43 9.27
CA THR A 64 -39.39 -5.75 9.25
C THR A 64 -39.60 -7.22 9.63
N SER A 65 -40.38 -7.49 10.68
CA SER A 65 -40.80 -8.84 11.08
C SER A 65 -42.29 -8.90 11.40
N TRP A 66 -42.86 -10.11 11.33
CA TRP A 66 -44.29 -10.34 11.54
C TRP A 66 -44.51 -11.28 12.74
N LEU A 67 -45.49 -10.93 13.57
CA LEU A 67 -46.02 -11.79 14.64
C LEU A 67 -47.37 -12.33 14.20
N VAL A 68 -47.53 -13.65 14.20
CA VAL A 68 -48.75 -14.34 13.79
C VAL A 68 -49.31 -15.19 14.91
N ARG A 69 -50.64 -15.34 14.94
CA ARG A 69 -51.36 -16.21 15.86
C ARG A 69 -52.12 -17.27 15.06
N LEU A 70 -51.78 -18.53 15.28
CA LEU A 70 -52.41 -19.68 14.65
C LEU A 70 -53.38 -20.35 15.63
N LYS A 71 -54.50 -20.85 15.13
CA LYS A 71 -55.50 -21.55 15.95
C LYS A 71 -54.92 -22.83 16.55
N GLY A 72 -55.03 -22.98 17.86
CA GLY A 72 -54.56 -24.16 18.62
C GLY A 72 -53.06 -24.16 18.97
N VAL A 73 -52.33 -23.10 18.61
CA VAL A 73 -50.91 -22.89 18.94
C VAL A 73 -50.82 -21.85 20.05
N ASP A 74 -51.17 -22.27 21.26
CA ASP A 74 -51.32 -21.37 22.42
C ASP A 74 -50.16 -21.49 23.44
N THR A 75 -49.16 -22.34 23.16
CA THR A 75 -47.98 -22.54 24.02
C THR A 75 -46.68 -22.42 23.23
N LEU A 76 -45.59 -22.11 23.94
CA LEU A 76 -44.27 -21.92 23.36
C LEU A 76 -43.74 -23.20 22.70
N GLU A 77 -44.02 -24.36 23.30
CA GLU A 77 -43.63 -25.67 22.78
C GLU A 77 -44.32 -25.98 21.46
N LYS A 78 -45.61 -25.66 21.33
CA LYS A 78 -46.33 -25.82 20.06
C LYS A 78 -45.83 -24.84 19.00
N ALA A 79 -45.47 -23.62 19.41
CA ALA A 79 -44.94 -22.61 18.49
C ALA A 79 -43.54 -23.00 17.97
N SER A 80 -42.68 -23.58 18.82
CA SER A 80 -41.32 -24.00 18.44
C SER A 80 -41.32 -25.12 17.40
N GLU A 81 -42.37 -25.95 17.34
CA GLU A 81 -42.53 -26.94 16.27
C GLU A 81 -42.54 -26.31 14.87
N PHE A 82 -42.92 -25.02 14.75
CA PHE A 82 -42.97 -24.28 13.50
C PHE A 82 -41.67 -23.56 13.15
N GLN A 83 -40.62 -23.70 13.96
CA GLN A 83 -39.32 -23.11 13.67
C GLN A 83 -38.73 -23.68 12.36
N GLY A 84 -38.36 -22.80 11.44
CA GLY A 84 -37.86 -23.18 10.11
C GLY A 84 -38.94 -23.61 9.10
N ALA A 85 -40.22 -23.50 9.46
CA ALA A 85 -41.34 -23.78 8.57
C ALA A 85 -41.67 -22.58 7.66
N THR A 86 -42.27 -22.85 6.50
CA THR A 86 -42.66 -21.84 5.51
C THR A 86 -44.17 -21.79 5.37
N MET A 87 -44.78 -20.59 5.44
CA MET A 87 -46.22 -20.41 5.23
C MET A 87 -46.54 -20.22 3.75
N LEU A 88 -47.66 -20.78 3.32
CA LEU A 88 -48.14 -20.82 1.95
C LEU A 88 -49.61 -20.37 1.87
N ILE A 89 -50.00 -19.78 0.74
CA ILE A 89 -51.39 -19.49 0.32
C ILE A 89 -51.71 -20.24 -0.97
N ARG A 90 -52.97 -20.30 -1.40
CA ARG A 90 -53.27 -20.85 -2.73
C ARG A 90 -53.05 -19.82 -3.84
N ALA A 91 -52.78 -20.30 -5.05
CA ALA A 91 -52.54 -19.42 -6.18
C ALA A 91 -53.76 -18.66 -6.69
N ASP A 92 -54.96 -19.18 -6.46
CA ASP A 92 -56.24 -18.54 -6.73
C ASP A 92 -56.63 -17.48 -5.67
N GLU A 93 -55.90 -17.39 -4.56
CA GLU A 93 -56.12 -16.43 -3.47
C GLU A 93 -55.15 -15.23 -3.51
N ARG A 94 -54.36 -15.09 -4.58
CA ARG A 94 -53.47 -13.93 -4.77
C ARG A 94 -54.29 -12.62 -4.81
N PRO A 95 -53.90 -11.57 -4.05
CA PRO A 95 -54.46 -10.24 -4.23
C PRO A 95 -54.37 -9.78 -5.70
N VAL A 96 -55.48 -9.29 -6.25
CA VAL A 96 -55.57 -8.87 -7.67
C VAL A 96 -54.98 -7.48 -7.91
N SER A 97 -54.77 -6.69 -6.84
CA SER A 97 -54.19 -5.35 -6.89
C SER A 97 -52.81 -5.31 -6.23
N LEU A 98 -51.77 -5.19 -7.05
CA LEU A 98 -50.41 -4.82 -6.63
C LEU A 98 -50.22 -3.30 -6.73
N GLU A 99 -49.27 -2.73 -5.99
CA GLU A 99 -48.90 -1.31 -6.16
C GLU A 99 -48.20 -1.09 -7.52
N GLU A 100 -48.17 0.15 -7.98
CA GLU A 100 -47.44 0.52 -9.20
C GLU A 100 -45.96 0.17 -9.00
N ASP A 101 -45.40 -0.66 -9.89
CA ASP A 101 -44.05 -1.23 -9.80
C ASP A 101 -43.86 -2.50 -8.92
N GLU A 102 -44.93 -3.26 -8.61
CA GLU A 102 -44.82 -4.57 -7.96
C GLU A 102 -45.20 -5.75 -8.87
N ASP A 103 -44.36 -6.77 -8.91
CA ASP A 103 -44.58 -8.01 -9.68
C ASP A 103 -44.35 -9.26 -8.81
N TYR A 104 -45.13 -10.32 -9.04
CA TYR A 104 -44.89 -11.60 -8.38
C TYR A 104 -43.70 -12.33 -9.01
N ILE A 105 -42.74 -12.79 -8.19
CA ILE A 105 -41.57 -13.57 -8.66
C ILE A 105 -42.00 -14.77 -9.55
N PRO A 106 -43.01 -15.58 -9.19
CA PRO A 106 -43.48 -16.66 -10.06
C PRO A 106 -43.90 -16.22 -11.46
N ASP A 107 -44.38 -14.98 -11.60
CA ASP A 107 -44.84 -14.42 -12.87
C ASP A 107 -43.66 -13.88 -13.70
N LEU A 108 -42.52 -13.62 -13.06
CA LEU A 108 -41.26 -13.25 -13.73
C LEU A 108 -40.49 -14.46 -14.29
N LEU A 109 -40.65 -15.63 -13.68
CA LEU A 109 -39.92 -16.84 -14.09
C LEU A 109 -40.42 -17.32 -15.46
N GLY A 110 -39.48 -17.50 -16.40
CA GLY A 110 -39.79 -17.92 -17.77
C GLY A 110 -40.11 -16.78 -18.74
N MET A 111 -40.08 -15.52 -18.29
CA MET A 111 -40.19 -14.37 -19.19
C MET A 111 -38.95 -14.19 -20.06
N ASP A 112 -39.16 -13.74 -21.30
CA ASP A 112 -38.09 -13.41 -22.24
C ASP A 112 -37.47 -12.05 -21.91
N VAL A 113 -36.14 -12.02 -21.81
CA VAL A 113 -35.35 -10.80 -21.55
C VAL A 113 -34.82 -10.25 -22.85
N VAL A 114 -35.14 -9.00 -23.13
CA VAL A 114 -34.89 -8.31 -24.41
C VAL A 114 -34.24 -6.95 -24.17
N ILE A 115 -33.27 -6.59 -25.01
CA ILE A 115 -32.67 -5.24 -24.97
C ILE A 115 -33.66 -4.24 -25.56
N GLN A 116 -33.96 -3.15 -24.85
CA GLN A 116 -34.96 -2.17 -25.26
C GLN A 116 -34.61 -1.47 -26.57
N GLU A 117 -33.34 -1.12 -26.76
CA GLU A 117 -32.83 -0.40 -27.93
C GLU A 117 -32.76 -1.28 -29.18
N THR A 118 -32.19 -2.48 -29.07
CA THR A 118 -31.95 -3.36 -30.22
C THR A 118 -33.09 -4.35 -30.49
N LYS A 119 -34.00 -4.53 -29.51
CA LYS A 119 -35.05 -5.57 -29.49
C LYS A 119 -34.51 -7.00 -29.57
N GLU A 120 -33.22 -7.22 -29.33
CA GLU A 120 -32.60 -8.55 -29.30
C GLU A 120 -32.99 -9.31 -28.02
N THR A 121 -33.39 -10.57 -28.16
CA THR A 121 -33.64 -11.48 -27.03
C THR A 121 -32.33 -12.06 -26.50
N ILE A 122 -32.01 -11.71 -25.25
CA ILE A 122 -30.82 -12.18 -24.55
C ILE A 122 -31.02 -13.58 -24.00
N GLY A 123 -32.17 -13.87 -23.41
CA GLY A 123 -32.36 -15.07 -22.60
C GLY A 123 -33.70 -15.13 -21.90
N THR A 124 -33.88 -16.14 -21.06
CA THR A 124 -35.09 -16.34 -20.23
C THR A 124 -34.76 -16.23 -18.75
N ILE A 125 -35.64 -15.61 -17.96
CA ILE A 125 -35.48 -15.53 -16.51
C ILE A 125 -35.66 -16.93 -15.90
N VAL A 126 -34.67 -17.40 -15.15
CA VAL A 126 -34.68 -18.72 -14.49
C VAL A 126 -34.66 -18.63 -12.96
N ASP A 127 -34.40 -17.45 -12.40
CA ASP A 127 -34.40 -17.21 -10.95
C ASP A 127 -34.40 -15.71 -10.64
N VAL A 128 -34.74 -15.35 -9.41
CA VAL A 128 -34.59 -13.99 -8.87
C VAL A 128 -33.95 -14.07 -7.49
N HIS A 129 -32.82 -13.38 -7.30
CA HIS A 129 -32.01 -13.42 -6.08
C HIS A 129 -31.91 -12.05 -5.40
N ASN A 130 -31.99 -12.01 -4.07
CA ASN A 130 -31.79 -10.78 -3.30
C ASN A 130 -30.39 -10.77 -2.68
N SER A 131 -29.56 -9.78 -3.05
CA SER A 131 -28.18 -9.64 -2.56
C SER A 131 -28.06 -8.82 -1.25
N GLY A 132 -29.17 -8.29 -0.74
CA GLY A 132 -29.20 -7.36 0.39
C GLY A 132 -29.11 -5.88 0.01
N ALA A 133 -28.48 -5.55 -1.13
CA ALA A 133 -28.38 -4.17 -1.65
C ALA A 133 -29.36 -3.91 -2.81
N SER A 134 -29.53 -4.88 -3.71
CA SER A 134 -30.52 -4.87 -4.80
C SER A 134 -30.91 -6.30 -5.21
N ASP A 135 -32.04 -6.42 -5.90
CA ASP A 135 -32.49 -7.68 -6.49
C ASP A 135 -31.79 -7.94 -7.81
N LEU A 136 -31.56 -9.21 -8.13
CA LEU A 136 -30.83 -9.68 -9.30
C LEU A 136 -31.65 -10.75 -10.03
N LEU A 137 -31.95 -10.52 -11.30
CA LEU A 137 -32.51 -11.52 -12.21
C LEU A 137 -31.41 -12.49 -12.64
N ARG A 138 -31.65 -13.80 -12.55
CA ARG A 138 -30.82 -14.82 -13.19
C ARG A 138 -31.37 -15.14 -14.56
N VAL A 139 -30.62 -14.85 -15.61
CA VAL A 139 -31.05 -15.01 -16.99
C VAL A 139 -30.25 -16.10 -17.67
N GLN A 140 -30.92 -17.09 -18.24
CA GLN A 140 -30.33 -18.15 -19.07
C GLN A 140 -30.23 -17.63 -20.51
N LEU A 141 -29.02 -17.53 -21.07
CA LEU A 141 -28.82 -16.98 -22.41
C LEU A 141 -29.41 -17.88 -23.50
N THR A 142 -30.00 -17.29 -24.54
CA THR A 142 -30.53 -17.99 -25.73
C THR A 142 -29.39 -18.54 -26.60
N LYS A 143 -28.31 -17.77 -26.74
CA LYS A 143 -27.12 -18.16 -27.49
C LYS A 143 -26.11 -18.81 -26.55
N PRO A 144 -25.80 -20.12 -26.71
CA PRO A 144 -24.78 -20.76 -25.92
C PRO A 144 -23.43 -20.13 -26.24
N ILE A 145 -22.67 -19.78 -25.20
CA ILE A 145 -21.29 -19.30 -25.37
C ILE A 145 -20.38 -20.52 -25.39
N ARG A 146 -19.67 -20.73 -26.50
CA ARG A 146 -18.77 -21.88 -26.72
C ARG A 146 -19.45 -23.24 -26.51
N GLY A 147 -20.73 -23.35 -26.91
CA GLY A 147 -21.50 -24.60 -26.85
C GLY A 147 -21.98 -25.02 -25.46
N LYS A 148 -21.91 -24.12 -24.47
CA LYS A 148 -22.48 -24.33 -23.13
C LYS A 148 -23.57 -23.32 -22.81
N ASP A 149 -24.55 -23.78 -22.07
CA ASP A 149 -25.59 -22.94 -21.47
C ASP A 149 -24.97 -22.05 -20.39
N VAL A 150 -25.09 -20.73 -20.55
CA VAL A 150 -24.55 -19.74 -19.61
C VAL A 150 -25.68 -18.96 -18.96
N ARG A 151 -25.55 -18.70 -17.65
CA ARG A 151 -26.47 -17.87 -16.87
C ARG A 151 -25.75 -16.60 -16.41
N ILE A 152 -26.41 -15.46 -16.55
CA ILE A 152 -25.89 -14.16 -16.12
C ILE A 152 -26.81 -13.54 -15.05
N TRP A 153 -26.27 -12.56 -14.32
CA TRP A 153 -27.00 -11.80 -13.31
C TRP A 153 -27.24 -10.38 -13.79
N ILE A 154 -28.48 -9.92 -13.71
CA ILE A 154 -28.90 -8.58 -14.13
C ILE A 154 -29.59 -7.89 -12.94
N PRO A 155 -29.14 -6.71 -12.49
CA PRO A 155 -29.83 -5.99 -11.42
C PRO A 155 -31.26 -5.59 -11.81
N PHE A 156 -32.23 -5.91 -10.94
CA PHE A 156 -33.64 -5.64 -11.13
C PHE A 156 -34.02 -4.27 -10.53
N VAL A 157 -33.55 -3.22 -11.19
CA VAL A 157 -33.82 -1.80 -10.84
C VAL A 157 -34.44 -1.10 -12.05
N LYS A 158 -35.24 -0.05 -11.84
CA LYS A 158 -36.01 0.61 -12.90
C LYS A 158 -35.13 1.16 -14.03
N GLU A 159 -33.91 1.57 -13.71
CA GLU A 159 -32.92 2.08 -14.65
C GLU A 159 -32.41 0.99 -15.61
N ILE A 160 -32.27 -0.24 -15.13
CA ILE A 160 -31.76 -1.38 -15.91
C ILE A 160 -32.90 -2.20 -16.49
N VAL A 161 -34.04 -2.28 -15.81
CA VAL A 161 -35.24 -3.03 -16.19
C VAL A 161 -36.45 -2.09 -16.17
N PRO A 162 -36.57 -1.20 -17.18
CA PRO A 162 -37.62 -0.18 -17.23
C PRO A 162 -39.01 -0.75 -17.51
N VAL A 163 -39.12 -1.92 -18.16
CA VAL A 163 -40.41 -2.48 -18.60
C VAL A 163 -40.53 -3.95 -18.23
N VAL A 164 -41.61 -4.29 -17.53
CA VAL A 164 -42.05 -5.67 -17.28
C VAL A 164 -43.45 -5.80 -17.87
N ASP A 165 -43.59 -6.61 -18.92
CA ASP A 165 -44.87 -6.87 -19.57
C ASP A 165 -45.28 -8.34 -19.36
N ILE A 166 -46.07 -8.55 -18.31
CA ILE A 166 -46.61 -9.86 -17.94
C ILE A 166 -47.50 -10.41 -19.06
N SER A 167 -48.27 -9.55 -19.74
CA SER A 167 -49.25 -9.99 -20.75
C SER A 167 -48.60 -10.60 -21.99
N SER A 168 -47.41 -10.10 -22.34
CA SER A 168 -46.60 -10.61 -23.45
C SER A 168 -45.44 -11.52 -23.00
N ASN A 169 -45.35 -11.87 -21.71
CA ASN A 169 -44.30 -12.69 -21.11
C ASN A 169 -42.88 -12.16 -21.40
N ARG A 170 -42.69 -10.83 -21.32
CA ARG A 170 -41.49 -10.12 -21.80
C ARG A 170 -40.99 -9.05 -20.84
N VAL A 171 -39.67 -8.97 -20.65
CA VAL A 171 -38.98 -7.96 -19.83
C VAL A 171 -37.98 -7.19 -20.68
N GLU A 172 -38.14 -5.88 -20.81
CA GLU A 172 -37.18 -5.02 -21.52
C GLU A 172 -36.13 -4.45 -20.57
N ILE A 173 -34.86 -4.58 -20.97
CA ILE A 173 -33.71 -4.09 -20.23
C ILE A 173 -32.93 -3.02 -21.01
N SER A 174 -32.29 -2.12 -20.27
CA SER A 174 -31.38 -1.09 -20.78
C SER A 174 -30.04 -1.17 -20.04
N PRO A 175 -29.21 -2.20 -20.31
CA PRO A 175 -27.98 -2.43 -19.56
C PRO A 175 -26.88 -1.42 -19.96
N PRO A 176 -26.11 -0.87 -19.01
CA PRO A 176 -24.90 -0.11 -19.33
C PRO A 176 -23.82 -1.00 -19.96
N ASP A 177 -22.90 -0.38 -20.70
CA ASP A 177 -21.81 -1.06 -21.40
C ASP A 177 -21.01 -1.97 -20.47
N GLY A 178 -20.76 -3.20 -20.92
CA GLY A 178 -20.00 -4.21 -20.17
C GLY A 178 -20.77 -4.96 -19.08
N LEU A 179 -22.01 -4.55 -18.72
CA LEU A 179 -22.77 -5.24 -17.66
C LEU A 179 -23.02 -6.73 -17.97
N LEU A 180 -23.28 -7.04 -19.24
CA LEU A 180 -23.52 -8.42 -19.69
C LEU A 180 -22.21 -9.25 -19.74
N ASP A 181 -21.05 -8.60 -19.78
CA ASP A 181 -19.73 -9.24 -19.86
C ASP A 181 -19.09 -9.48 -18.47
N LEU A 182 -19.46 -8.69 -17.46
CA LEU A 182 -18.91 -8.77 -16.09
C LEU A 182 -19.15 -10.13 -15.41
N ASN A 183 -20.20 -10.84 -15.79
CA ASN A 183 -20.65 -12.08 -15.13
C ASN A 183 -20.55 -13.33 -16.01
N VAL A 184 -19.92 -13.23 -17.18
CA VAL A 184 -19.54 -14.41 -17.96
C VAL A 184 -18.37 -15.09 -17.25
N PRO A 185 -18.43 -16.39 -16.92
CA PRO A 185 -17.32 -17.07 -16.24
C PRO A 185 -16.03 -16.90 -17.04
N LYS A 186 -15.06 -16.16 -16.49
CA LYS A 186 -13.69 -16.16 -17.02
C LYS A 186 -13.17 -17.60 -16.91
N GLU A 187 -12.66 -18.16 -18.00
CA GLU A 187 -12.19 -19.54 -18.02
C GLU A 187 -11.17 -19.78 -16.90
N GLY A 188 -11.45 -20.77 -16.04
CA GLY A 188 -10.39 -21.45 -15.32
C GLY A 188 -9.50 -22.22 -16.31
N PRO A 189 -8.22 -22.41 -16.01
CA PRO A 189 -7.26 -23.07 -16.91
C PRO A 189 -7.79 -24.43 -17.38
N SER A 190 -7.66 -24.74 -18.67
CA SER A 190 -8.04 -26.03 -19.24
C SER A 190 -7.37 -27.19 -18.51
N ARG A 191 -7.93 -28.41 -18.55
CA ARG A 191 -7.32 -29.59 -17.90
C ARG A 191 -5.85 -29.79 -18.29
N LYS A 192 -5.49 -29.46 -19.54
CA LYS A 192 -4.12 -29.52 -20.05
C LYS A 192 -3.24 -28.42 -19.44
N GLU A 193 -3.75 -27.21 -19.28
CA GLU A 193 -3.07 -26.09 -18.62
C GLU A 193 -2.93 -26.32 -17.12
N SER A 194 -3.95 -26.84 -16.45
CA SER A 194 -3.92 -27.22 -15.04
C SER A 194 -2.86 -28.29 -14.78
N LEU A 195 -2.79 -29.34 -15.61
CA LEU A 195 -1.72 -30.35 -15.54
C LEU A 195 -0.33 -29.76 -15.84
N LYS A 196 -0.24 -28.83 -16.81
CA LYS A 196 1.02 -28.14 -17.15
C LYS A 196 1.48 -27.26 -16.00
N MET A 197 0.57 -26.52 -15.36
CA MET A 197 0.84 -25.69 -14.19
C MET A 197 1.20 -26.54 -12.98
N GLU A 198 0.52 -27.66 -12.74
CA GLU A 198 0.85 -28.58 -11.66
C GLU A 198 2.24 -29.20 -11.85
N ARG A 199 2.61 -29.58 -13.08
CA ARG A 199 3.96 -30.04 -13.42
C ARG A 199 5.01 -28.94 -13.23
N LYS A 200 4.73 -27.72 -13.71
CA LYS A 200 5.62 -26.55 -13.53
C LYS A 200 5.83 -26.27 -12.05
N ARG A 201 4.77 -26.33 -11.25
CA ARG A 201 4.80 -26.13 -9.80
C ARG A 201 5.60 -27.21 -9.07
N LYS A 202 5.39 -28.49 -9.43
CA LYS A 202 6.20 -29.62 -8.92
C LYS A 202 7.69 -29.46 -9.27
N ALA A 203 8.02 -28.99 -10.47
CA ALA A 203 9.39 -28.73 -10.87
C ALA A 203 10.00 -27.56 -10.07
N ILE A 204 9.28 -26.44 -9.92
CA ILE A 204 9.70 -25.29 -9.11
C ILE A 204 9.95 -25.71 -7.65
N LEU A 205 9.04 -26.48 -7.06
CA LEU A 205 9.20 -27.03 -5.71
C LEU A 205 10.44 -27.91 -5.57
N SER A 206 10.69 -28.76 -6.57
CA SER A 206 11.89 -29.60 -6.57
C SER A 206 13.16 -28.73 -6.60
N ALA A 207 13.16 -27.65 -7.36
CA ALA A 207 14.26 -26.68 -7.42
C ALA A 207 14.43 -25.93 -6.09
N ILE A 208 13.34 -25.41 -5.50
CA ILE A 208 13.34 -24.74 -4.19
C ILE A 208 13.87 -25.69 -3.10
N ARG A 209 13.40 -26.94 -3.05
CA ARG A 209 13.90 -27.96 -2.12
C ARG A 209 15.39 -28.26 -2.30
N LYS A 210 15.92 -28.15 -3.52
CA LYS A 210 17.35 -28.32 -3.79
C LYS A 210 18.13 -27.10 -3.28
N ARG A 211 17.63 -25.88 -3.52
CA ARG A 211 18.24 -24.63 -3.02
C ARG A 211 18.25 -24.56 -1.50
N LEU A 212 17.12 -24.81 -0.85
CA LEU A 212 17.03 -24.85 0.61
C LEU A 212 17.98 -25.90 1.20
N ARG A 213 18.11 -27.08 0.58
CA ARG A 213 19.10 -28.09 1.00
C ARG A 213 20.55 -27.58 0.87
N ALA A 214 20.89 -26.93 -0.24
CA ALA A 214 22.22 -26.39 -0.45
C ALA A 214 22.57 -25.28 0.56
N LEU A 215 21.57 -24.49 0.98
CA LEU A 215 21.71 -23.43 1.99
C LEU A 215 21.60 -23.92 3.45
N GLY A 216 21.40 -25.23 3.68
CA GLY A 216 21.17 -25.78 5.03
C GLY A 216 19.80 -25.45 5.65
N GLN A 217 18.86 -24.93 4.87
CA GLN A 217 17.55 -24.41 5.29
C GLN A 217 16.42 -25.45 5.19
N THR A 218 16.70 -26.71 5.49
CA THR A 218 15.75 -27.82 5.29
C THR A 218 14.60 -27.82 6.28
N HIS A 219 14.77 -27.22 7.46
CA HIS A 219 13.74 -27.13 8.50
C HIS A 219 12.47 -26.44 8.02
N VAL A 220 12.60 -25.46 7.09
CA VAL A 220 11.46 -24.76 6.47
C VAL A 220 10.53 -25.72 5.72
N LEU A 221 11.04 -26.85 5.22
CA LEU A 221 10.24 -27.83 4.48
C LEU A 221 9.32 -28.67 5.37
N GLU A 222 9.51 -28.66 6.68
CA GLU A 222 8.71 -29.45 7.60
C GLU A 222 7.23 -29.03 7.57
N GLY A 223 6.97 -27.72 7.51
CA GLY A 223 5.62 -27.16 7.38
C GLY A 223 4.82 -27.71 6.20
N LEU A 224 5.51 -28.02 5.09
CA LEU A 224 4.89 -28.63 3.92
C LEU A 224 4.42 -30.08 4.16
N SER A 225 4.98 -30.74 5.17
CA SER A 225 4.67 -32.14 5.52
C SER A 225 3.55 -32.24 6.55
N ILE A 226 3.53 -31.32 7.53
CA ILE A 226 2.59 -31.38 8.67
C ILE A 226 1.34 -30.50 8.51
N GLY A 227 1.40 -29.45 7.67
CA GLY A 227 0.29 -28.51 7.52
C GLY A 227 -0.90 -29.06 6.72
N GLU A 228 -2.07 -28.45 6.92
CA GLU A 228 -3.25 -28.70 6.09
C GLU A 228 -3.07 -28.13 4.66
N GLU A 229 -4.00 -28.43 3.73
CA GLU A 229 -3.87 -28.00 2.32
C GLU A 229 -3.70 -26.48 2.16
N SER A 230 -4.49 -25.67 2.86
CA SER A 230 -4.40 -24.21 2.83
C SER A 230 -3.07 -23.67 3.41
N GLN A 231 -2.58 -24.28 4.48
CA GLN A 231 -1.32 -23.92 5.13
C GLN A 231 -0.11 -24.27 4.26
N ARG A 232 -0.11 -25.48 3.68
CA ARG A 232 0.92 -25.93 2.73
C ARG A 232 0.95 -25.06 1.49
N GLN A 233 -0.23 -24.69 0.99
CA GLN A 233 -0.39 -23.76 -0.12
C GLN A 233 0.21 -22.39 0.21
N SER A 234 -0.11 -21.83 1.39
CA SER A 234 0.42 -20.55 1.84
C SER A 234 1.95 -20.55 1.98
N LEU A 235 2.53 -21.57 2.63
CA LEU A 235 3.99 -21.69 2.74
C LEU A 235 4.65 -21.85 1.37
N MET A 236 4.03 -22.62 0.48
CA MET A 236 4.52 -22.82 -0.88
C MET A 236 4.51 -21.51 -1.69
N ASP A 237 3.48 -20.70 -1.55
CA ASP A 237 3.40 -19.41 -2.25
C ASP A 237 4.46 -18.42 -1.73
N GLN A 238 4.70 -18.40 -0.41
CA GLN A 238 5.81 -17.63 0.20
C GLN A 238 7.18 -18.10 -0.28
N LEU A 239 7.41 -19.40 -0.39
CA LEU A 239 8.67 -19.94 -0.89
C LEU A 239 8.91 -19.62 -2.36
N MET A 240 7.84 -19.54 -3.16
CA MET A 240 7.93 -19.16 -4.58
C MET A 240 8.16 -17.66 -4.77
N SER A 241 7.81 -16.81 -3.80
CA SER A 241 8.03 -15.37 -3.88
C SER A 241 9.45 -14.94 -3.48
N ILE A 242 10.23 -15.80 -2.83
CA ILE A 242 11.60 -15.49 -2.45
C ILE A 242 12.53 -15.55 -3.66
N ASP A 243 13.23 -14.45 -3.92
CA ASP A 243 14.43 -14.48 -4.76
C ASP A 243 15.59 -15.12 -3.98
N PHE A 244 15.78 -16.42 -4.18
CA PHE A 244 16.88 -17.15 -3.55
C PHE A 244 18.27 -16.74 -4.04
N GLY A 245 18.39 -16.13 -5.24
CA GLY A 245 19.66 -15.60 -5.73
C GLY A 245 20.04 -14.37 -4.91
N LEU A 246 19.12 -13.42 -4.80
CA LEU A 246 19.29 -12.23 -3.97
C LEU A 246 19.50 -12.60 -2.49
N PHE A 247 18.73 -13.57 -1.97
CA PHE A 247 18.87 -14.02 -0.59
C PHE A 247 20.26 -14.63 -0.33
N GLN A 248 20.79 -15.43 -1.24
CA GLN A 248 22.12 -16.00 -1.11
C GLN A 248 23.20 -14.92 -1.17
N GLN A 249 23.09 -13.96 -2.10
CA GLN A 249 23.99 -12.81 -2.15
C GLN A 249 23.95 -11.99 -0.86
N ALA A 250 22.76 -11.73 -0.33
CA ALA A 250 22.59 -10.99 0.91
C ALA A 250 23.24 -11.71 2.11
N LEU A 251 23.16 -13.04 2.19
CA LEU A 251 23.82 -13.81 3.25
C LEU A 251 25.34 -13.83 3.13
N LEU A 252 25.89 -13.79 1.91
CA LEU A 252 27.34 -13.80 1.66
C LEU A 252 27.97 -12.42 1.87
N ASN A 253 27.28 -11.37 1.43
CA ASN A 253 27.83 -10.02 1.35
C ASN A 253 27.49 -9.16 2.57
N ALA A 254 26.48 -9.53 3.38
CA ALA A 254 26.17 -8.78 4.58
C ALA A 254 27.28 -8.97 5.62
N PRO A 255 27.87 -7.88 6.16
CA PRO A 255 28.83 -7.97 7.24
C PRO A 255 28.26 -8.77 8.40
N SER A 256 29.13 -9.49 9.12
CA SER A 256 28.72 -10.19 10.32
C SER A 256 28.11 -9.16 11.29
N PRO A 257 26.94 -9.43 11.90
CA PRO A 257 26.37 -8.53 12.90
C PRO A 257 27.26 -8.36 14.14
N LEU A 258 28.29 -9.18 14.28
CA LEU A 258 29.30 -9.15 15.36
C LEU A 258 30.61 -8.48 14.94
N SER A 259 30.83 -8.20 13.65
CA SER A 259 32.01 -7.46 13.20
C SER A 259 31.75 -5.97 13.33
N THR A 260 32.53 -5.29 14.17
CA THR A 260 32.68 -3.85 14.06
C THR A 260 33.42 -3.59 12.75
N ASN A 261 32.73 -3.12 11.71
CA ASN A 261 33.43 -2.61 10.53
C ASN A 261 34.40 -1.53 11.02
N SER A 262 35.70 -1.80 10.92
CA SER A 262 36.70 -0.76 11.11
C SER A 262 36.47 0.23 9.98
N ILE A 263 36.02 1.44 10.32
CA ILE A 263 35.96 2.54 9.37
C ILE A 263 37.39 2.74 8.86
N THR A 264 37.61 2.38 7.60
CA THR A 264 38.86 2.59 6.89
C THR A 264 38.81 3.94 6.18
N GLY A 265 39.88 4.74 6.30
CA GLY A 265 39.98 6.06 5.67
C GLY A 265 39.73 7.23 6.62
N GLU A 266 40.18 8.41 6.20
CA GLU A 266 40.02 9.66 6.96
C GLU A 266 38.61 10.23 6.73
N LEU A 267 37.79 10.19 7.77
CA LEU A 267 36.48 10.85 7.77
C LEU A 267 36.61 12.29 8.21
N GLN A 268 35.93 13.18 7.48
CA GLN A 268 35.90 14.60 7.73
C GLN A 268 34.44 15.06 7.88
N PRO A 269 34.16 16.11 8.68
CA PRO A 269 32.84 16.74 8.66
C PRO A 269 32.57 17.31 7.27
N PRO A 270 31.30 17.41 6.84
CA PRO A 270 30.97 18.11 5.61
C PRO A 270 31.45 19.57 5.70
N PRO A 271 31.78 20.21 4.55
CA PRO A 271 32.02 21.65 4.52
C PRO A 271 30.78 22.41 4.98
N THR A 272 30.91 23.73 5.18
CA THR A 272 29.78 24.59 5.58
C THR A 272 28.57 24.36 4.67
N VAL A 273 27.48 23.90 5.28
CA VAL A 273 26.24 23.56 4.58
C VAL A 273 25.35 24.81 4.52
N PRO A 274 24.83 25.20 3.35
CA PRO A 274 23.89 26.31 3.28
C PRO A 274 22.60 25.96 4.03
N GLN A 275 21.98 26.98 4.62
CA GLN A 275 20.75 26.83 5.38
C GLN A 275 19.58 27.44 4.61
N ALA A 276 18.48 26.68 4.49
CA ALA A 276 17.21 27.26 4.05
C ALA A 276 16.64 28.11 5.18
N ASN A 277 16.45 29.41 4.93
CA ASN A 277 15.92 30.35 5.92
C ASN A 277 14.59 30.93 5.46
N TRP A 278 13.53 30.55 6.18
CA TRP A 278 12.17 31.01 5.93
C TRP A 278 11.84 32.32 6.64
N ALA A 279 12.68 32.86 7.53
CA ALA A 279 12.36 34.05 8.31
C ALA A 279 12.05 35.29 7.46
N ASP A 280 12.64 35.40 6.27
CA ASP A 280 12.50 36.56 5.40
C ASP A 280 11.37 36.42 4.37
N PHE A 281 10.58 35.33 4.40
CA PHE A 281 9.64 35.01 3.31
C PHE A 281 8.53 36.06 3.11
N GLU A 282 8.18 36.80 4.16
CA GLU A 282 7.20 37.89 4.09
C GLU A 282 7.72 39.11 3.32
N THR A 283 9.04 39.20 3.14
CA THR A 283 9.71 40.25 2.34
C THR A 283 10.12 39.77 0.96
N TRP A 284 9.85 38.50 0.62
CA TRP A 284 10.23 37.94 -0.68
C TRP A 284 9.42 38.57 -1.80
N SER A 285 10.13 39.24 -2.69
CA SER A 285 9.60 39.63 -4.00
C SER A 285 9.99 38.56 -5.03
N PRO A 286 9.14 38.27 -6.05
CA PRO A 286 9.54 37.52 -7.24
C PRO A 286 10.78 38.06 -7.95
N THR A 287 11.13 39.32 -7.68
CA THR A 287 12.32 39.98 -8.21
C THR A 287 13.48 40.08 -7.21
N SER A 288 13.27 39.80 -5.92
CA SER A 288 14.34 39.86 -4.91
C SER A 288 15.20 38.60 -5.01
N LYS A 289 16.31 38.69 -5.75
CA LYS A 289 17.34 37.64 -5.81
C LYS A 289 18.36 37.73 -4.66
N ASP A 290 18.12 38.64 -3.71
CA ASP A 290 19.06 38.98 -2.65
C ASP A 290 19.12 37.92 -1.52
N ASN A 291 18.16 36.99 -1.48
CA ASN A 291 18.14 35.83 -0.56
C ASN A 291 18.19 34.52 -1.37
N ASP A 292 19.14 33.65 -1.04
CA ASP A 292 19.32 32.34 -1.68
C ASP A 292 18.06 31.46 -1.62
N THR A 293 17.37 31.43 -0.47
CA THR A 293 16.18 30.58 -0.28
C THR A 293 15.05 31.00 -1.24
N ALA A 294 14.86 32.31 -1.44
CA ALA A 294 13.87 32.83 -2.39
C ALA A 294 14.24 32.47 -3.84
N ARG A 295 15.51 32.60 -4.20
CA ARG A 295 16.01 32.24 -5.54
C ARG A 295 15.76 30.76 -5.83
N TRP A 296 16.10 29.88 -4.89
CA TRP A 296 15.85 28.44 -5.00
C TRP A 296 14.35 28.13 -5.06
N TRP A 297 13.53 28.79 -4.24
CA TRP A 297 12.07 28.65 -4.26
C TRP A 297 11.48 28.90 -5.66
N TYR A 298 11.80 30.04 -6.30
CA TYR A 298 11.27 30.35 -7.63
C TYR A 298 11.76 29.40 -8.71
N LYS A 299 13.03 28.99 -8.64
CA LYS A 299 13.57 28.00 -9.58
C LYS A 299 12.88 26.64 -9.39
N GLY A 300 12.67 26.21 -8.15
CA GLY A 300 11.95 24.98 -7.85
C GLY A 300 10.50 25.00 -8.31
N LEU A 301 9.77 26.11 -8.10
CA LEU A 301 8.40 26.24 -8.60
C LEU A 301 8.36 26.19 -10.12
N GLN A 302 9.38 26.71 -10.81
CA GLN A 302 9.51 26.57 -12.25
C GLN A 302 9.65 25.09 -12.64
N LEU A 303 10.53 24.34 -11.98
CA LEU A 303 10.70 22.89 -12.23
C LEU A 303 9.39 22.12 -11.98
N VAL A 304 8.62 22.51 -10.96
CA VAL A 304 7.27 21.94 -10.71
C VAL A 304 6.31 22.25 -11.87
N ALA A 305 6.26 23.50 -12.31
CA ALA A 305 5.40 23.94 -13.41
C ALA A 305 5.74 23.25 -14.75
N ASP A 306 7.03 23.04 -15.00
CA ASP A 306 7.55 22.40 -16.20
C ASP A 306 7.37 20.87 -16.19
N GLY A 307 6.89 20.29 -15.08
CA GLY A 307 6.70 18.84 -14.94
C GLY A 307 8.00 18.06 -14.71
N GLU A 308 9.07 18.75 -14.30
CA GLU A 308 10.42 18.18 -14.22
C GLU A 308 10.72 17.52 -12.85
N VAL A 309 9.71 17.34 -11.99
CA VAL A 309 9.90 16.80 -10.63
C VAL A 309 8.90 15.69 -10.29
N ALA A 310 9.35 14.74 -9.46
CA ALA A 310 8.53 13.70 -8.86
C ALA A 310 8.87 13.51 -7.37
N VAL A 311 8.00 12.82 -6.64
CA VAL A 311 8.21 12.50 -5.21
C VAL A 311 8.02 11.01 -4.94
N ILE A 312 8.84 10.43 -4.07
CA ILE A 312 8.74 9.06 -3.59
C ILE A 312 8.58 9.04 -2.07
N VAL A 313 7.52 8.40 -1.59
CA VAL A 313 7.32 8.13 -0.17
C VAL A 313 7.73 6.70 0.16
N LEU A 314 8.61 6.55 1.15
CA LEU A 314 9.06 5.26 1.67
C LEU A 314 8.04 4.73 2.70
N ALA A 315 7.08 3.93 2.25
CA ALA A 315 5.98 3.36 3.04
C ALA A 315 6.03 1.82 3.19
N GLY A 316 7.20 1.22 2.96
CA GLY A 316 7.39 -0.23 3.05
C GLY A 316 7.40 -0.78 4.48
N GLY A 317 7.59 0.07 5.49
CA GLY A 317 7.65 -0.31 6.90
C GLY A 317 6.28 -0.44 7.56
N GLN A 318 6.07 -1.53 8.31
CA GLN A 318 4.87 -1.70 9.14
C GLN A 318 4.93 -0.83 10.40
N ALA A 319 3.76 -0.47 10.94
CA ALA A 319 3.66 0.33 12.17
C ALA A 319 3.71 -0.49 13.48
N THR A 320 4.08 -1.77 13.43
CA THR A 320 4.00 -2.72 14.56
C THR A 320 4.70 -2.27 15.85
N ARG A 321 5.68 -1.37 15.75
CA ARG A 321 6.38 -0.77 16.91
C ARG A 321 5.59 0.32 17.65
N LEU A 322 4.52 0.84 17.05
CA LEU A 322 3.72 1.94 17.62
C LEU A 322 2.65 1.45 18.61
N GLY A 323 2.37 0.14 18.64
CA GLY A 323 1.43 -0.47 19.57
C GLY A 323 0.38 -1.34 18.87
N PRO A 324 -0.43 -2.09 19.64
CA PRO A 324 -1.43 -3.02 19.11
C PRO A 324 -2.57 -2.33 18.34
N ASP A 325 -2.90 -1.09 18.70
CA ASP A 325 -3.95 -0.29 18.06
C ASP A 325 -3.44 0.52 16.85
N SER A 326 -2.16 0.37 16.50
CA SER A 326 -1.58 1.08 15.35
C SER A 326 -2.11 0.52 14.02
N PRO A 327 -2.27 1.38 13.00
CA PRO A 327 -2.66 0.91 11.68
C PRO A 327 -1.58 0.00 11.07
N PRO A 328 -1.91 -0.81 10.05
CA PRO A 328 -0.94 -1.73 9.44
C PRO A 328 0.27 -0.99 8.83
N VAL A 329 0.07 0.25 8.37
CA VAL A 329 1.08 1.07 7.68
C VAL A 329 1.14 2.43 8.38
N LYS A 330 2.36 2.92 8.65
CA LYS A 330 2.54 4.21 9.35
C LYS A 330 1.84 5.38 8.68
N GLY A 331 1.78 5.43 7.35
CA GLY A 331 1.13 6.51 6.61
C GLY A 331 -0.39 6.65 6.88
N MET A 332 -1.02 5.60 7.41
CA MET A 332 -2.43 5.62 7.82
C MET A 332 -2.61 6.12 9.26
N LEU A 333 -1.53 6.42 9.98
CA LEU A 333 -1.62 6.96 11.33
C LEU A 333 -2.27 8.34 11.26
N GLU A 334 -3.38 8.50 11.95
CA GLU A 334 -4.05 9.79 12.17
C GLU A 334 -3.29 10.56 13.25
N LEU A 335 -2.94 11.81 12.95
CA LEU A 335 -2.54 12.76 13.98
C LEU A 335 -3.81 13.37 14.55
N ASP A 336 -3.88 13.53 15.87
CA ASP A 336 -5.03 14.13 16.59
C ASP A 336 -5.15 15.65 16.36
N LEU A 337 -4.93 16.09 15.13
CA LEU A 337 -5.25 17.42 14.63
C LEU A 337 -6.79 17.56 14.51
N PRO A 338 -7.34 18.79 14.53
CA PRO A 338 -8.79 19.01 14.43
C PRO A 338 -9.46 18.29 13.25
N GLU A 339 -8.77 18.20 12.12
CA GLU A 339 -9.22 17.53 10.89
C GLU A 339 -9.02 16.00 10.89
N ARG A 340 -8.29 15.44 11.87
CA ARG A 340 -8.00 14.00 12.03
C ARG A 340 -7.45 13.35 10.76
N LYS A 341 -6.60 14.06 10.03
CA LYS A 341 -5.95 13.56 8.82
C LYS A 341 -4.85 12.56 9.14
N SER A 342 -4.72 11.54 8.31
CA SER A 342 -3.59 10.62 8.33
C SER A 342 -2.30 11.28 7.81
N LEU A 343 -1.14 10.68 8.08
CA LEU A 343 0.13 11.16 7.51
C LEU A 343 0.11 11.21 5.97
N PHE A 344 -0.50 10.22 5.29
CA PHE A 344 -0.71 10.27 3.84
C PHE A 344 -1.59 11.44 3.42
N GLU A 345 -2.68 11.72 4.14
CA GLU A 345 -3.56 12.86 3.84
C GLU A 345 -2.80 14.19 3.97
N ILE A 346 -2.03 14.38 5.05
CA ILE A 346 -1.22 15.58 5.27
C ILE A 346 -0.15 15.75 4.17
N GLN A 347 0.47 14.66 3.74
CA GLN A 347 1.48 14.67 2.67
C GLN A 347 0.85 14.97 1.30
N ALA A 348 -0.33 14.43 1.02
CA ALA A 348 -1.08 14.71 -0.20
C ALA A 348 -1.54 16.17 -0.26
N ASP A 349 -2.01 16.75 0.86
CA ASP A 349 -2.37 18.17 0.93
C ASP A 349 -1.17 19.06 0.55
N ARG A 350 0.03 18.77 1.09
CA ARG A 350 1.25 19.52 0.76
C ARG A 350 1.59 19.43 -0.73
N LEU A 351 1.41 18.25 -1.32
CA LEU A 351 1.66 18.03 -2.74
C LEU A 351 0.67 18.78 -3.64
N LEU A 352 -0.63 18.74 -3.30
CA LEU A 352 -1.66 19.52 -3.97
C LEU A 352 -1.38 21.02 -3.90
N LEU A 353 -0.97 21.48 -2.72
CA LEU A 353 -0.70 22.89 -2.48
C LEU A 353 0.50 23.42 -3.27
N VAL A 354 1.58 22.65 -3.40
CA VAL A 354 2.72 23.09 -4.22
C VAL A 354 2.38 23.10 -5.72
N GLN A 355 1.52 22.18 -6.19
CA GLN A 355 1.01 22.21 -7.56
C GLN A 355 0.14 23.46 -7.79
N GLU A 356 -0.73 23.80 -6.84
CA GLU A 356 -1.55 25.01 -6.91
C GLU A 356 -0.69 26.28 -6.91
N LEU A 357 0.31 26.35 -6.03
CA LEU A 357 1.28 27.46 -6.00
C LEU A 357 2.02 27.61 -7.33
N ALA A 358 2.50 26.51 -7.92
CA ALA A 358 3.17 26.54 -9.21
C ALA A 358 2.22 27.00 -10.34
N ALA A 359 0.97 26.51 -10.36
CA ALA A 359 -0.04 26.92 -11.33
C ALA A 359 -0.40 28.42 -11.22
N GLN A 360 -0.39 28.98 -10.00
CA GLN A 360 -0.64 30.42 -9.81
C GLN A 360 0.50 31.30 -10.29
N VAL A 361 1.74 30.86 -10.09
CA VAL A 361 2.93 31.59 -10.59
C VAL A 361 3.10 31.42 -12.09
N TYR A 362 2.70 30.26 -12.63
CA TYR A 362 2.78 29.91 -14.06
C TYR A 362 1.39 29.46 -14.58
N PRO A 363 0.48 30.39 -14.92
CA PRO A 363 -0.93 30.08 -15.24
C PRO A 363 -1.18 29.17 -16.44
N GLU A 364 -0.23 29.07 -17.35
CA GLU A 364 -0.31 28.17 -18.51
C GLU A 364 0.09 26.72 -18.18
N ALA A 365 0.67 26.50 -17.00
CA ALA A 365 1.08 25.19 -16.53
C ALA A 365 -0.07 24.46 -15.81
N ALA A 366 -0.14 23.14 -15.97
CA ALA A 366 -1.04 22.26 -15.24
C ALA A 366 -0.24 21.22 -14.44
N PRO A 367 0.56 21.68 -13.45
CA PRO A 367 1.56 20.86 -12.76
C PRO A 367 0.91 19.65 -12.11
N GLN A 368 1.50 18.49 -12.36
CA GLN A 368 1.15 17.21 -11.74
C GLN A 368 2.45 16.52 -11.38
N ILE A 369 2.75 16.45 -10.09
CA ILE A 369 3.95 15.82 -9.56
C ILE A 369 3.61 14.35 -9.34
N PRO A 370 4.27 13.40 -10.03
CA PRO A 370 4.06 11.98 -9.77
C PRO A 370 4.38 11.64 -8.31
N TRP A 371 3.43 11.02 -7.62
CA TRP A 371 3.62 10.51 -6.26
C TRP A 371 3.80 9.01 -6.25
N ILE A 372 5.04 8.59 -6.06
CA ILE A 372 5.43 7.18 -6.07
C ILE A 372 5.42 6.66 -4.64
N VAL A 373 4.59 5.67 -4.36
CA VAL A 373 4.41 5.06 -3.04
C VAL A 373 5.16 3.74 -3.01
N LEU A 374 6.30 3.70 -2.31
CA LEU A 374 7.08 2.49 -2.13
C LEU A 374 6.47 1.64 -1.01
N THR A 375 5.96 0.45 -1.34
CA THR A 375 5.33 -0.50 -0.41
C THR A 375 6.18 -1.76 -0.25
N SER A 376 5.81 -2.63 0.69
CA SER A 376 6.35 -4.00 0.80
C SER A 376 5.22 -5.03 0.68
N ASP A 377 5.55 -6.32 0.61
CA ASP A 377 4.55 -7.40 0.63
C ASP A 377 3.58 -7.30 1.83
N ALA A 378 4.04 -6.75 2.95
CA ALA A 378 3.25 -6.60 4.15
C ALA A 378 2.38 -5.33 4.18
N THR A 379 2.67 -4.32 3.36
CA THR A 379 1.98 -3.02 3.38
C THR A 379 1.21 -2.70 2.09
N ASP A 380 1.51 -3.37 0.97
CA ASP A 380 1.00 -3.00 -0.37
C ASP A 380 -0.53 -3.02 -0.47
N VAL A 381 -1.16 -4.16 -0.15
CA VAL A 381 -2.62 -4.33 -0.28
C VAL A 381 -3.38 -3.31 0.58
N SER A 382 -2.97 -3.15 1.84
CA SER A 382 -3.60 -2.20 2.75
C SER A 382 -3.42 -0.76 2.28
N THR A 383 -2.22 -0.40 1.79
CA THR A 383 -1.92 0.95 1.31
C THR A 383 -2.78 1.31 0.10
N ARG A 384 -2.81 0.45 -0.93
CA ARG A 384 -3.64 0.67 -2.12
C ARG A 384 -5.12 0.83 -1.78
N SER A 385 -5.64 -0.09 -0.95
CA SER A 385 -7.04 -0.05 -0.51
C SER A 385 -7.38 1.24 0.25
N PHE A 386 -6.43 1.77 1.03
CA PHE A 386 -6.62 3.03 1.75
C PHE A 386 -6.65 4.24 0.81
N PHE A 387 -5.73 4.30 -0.16
CA PHE A 387 -5.72 5.35 -1.19
C PHE A 387 -7.00 5.33 -2.03
N GLU A 388 -7.44 4.17 -2.50
CA GLU A 388 -8.70 4.00 -3.25
C GLU A 388 -9.90 4.46 -2.41
N LYS A 389 -10.00 4.01 -1.15
CA LYS A 389 -11.08 4.40 -0.23
C LYS A 389 -11.13 5.91 0.03
N LYS A 390 -9.97 6.57 -0.01
CA LYS A 390 -9.82 8.00 0.24
C LYS A 390 -9.78 8.82 -1.06
N GLU A 391 -10.14 8.20 -2.19
CA GLU A 391 -10.19 8.84 -3.52
C GLU A 391 -8.87 9.56 -3.85
N TYR A 392 -7.75 8.90 -3.54
CA TYR A 392 -6.39 9.40 -3.72
C TYR A 392 -6.14 10.78 -3.08
N PHE A 393 -6.91 11.11 -2.04
CA PHE A 393 -6.81 12.36 -1.28
C PHE A 393 -6.98 13.62 -2.14
N GLY A 394 -7.74 13.53 -3.24
CA GLY A 394 -7.94 14.63 -4.19
C GLY A 394 -6.89 14.71 -5.30
N LEU A 395 -5.83 13.91 -5.24
CA LEU A 395 -4.91 13.72 -6.37
C LEU A 395 -5.61 12.91 -7.48
N LYS A 396 -5.19 13.09 -8.72
CA LYS A 396 -5.59 12.23 -9.84
C LYS A 396 -5.01 10.84 -9.64
N GLU A 397 -5.81 9.79 -9.77
CA GLU A 397 -5.35 8.40 -9.69
C GLU A 397 -4.13 8.12 -10.59
N SER A 398 -4.11 8.67 -11.80
CA SER A 398 -3.01 8.50 -12.76
C SER A 398 -1.66 9.06 -12.30
N GLN A 399 -1.65 10.00 -11.35
CA GLN A 399 -0.43 10.60 -10.80
C GLN A 399 0.14 9.82 -9.61
N VAL A 400 -0.59 8.84 -9.06
CA VAL A 400 -0.15 8.03 -7.92
C VAL A 400 0.32 6.66 -8.38
N TRP A 401 1.60 6.36 -8.21
CA TRP A 401 2.20 5.11 -8.69
C TRP A 401 2.67 4.26 -7.51
N PHE A 402 2.25 3.00 -7.47
CA PHE A 402 2.67 2.10 -6.40
C PHE A 402 3.81 1.20 -6.88
N VAL A 403 4.90 1.19 -6.13
CA VAL A 403 6.09 0.39 -6.40
C VAL A 403 6.30 -0.52 -5.22
N LYS A 404 6.35 -1.83 -5.45
CA LYS A 404 6.56 -2.79 -4.37
C LYS A 404 8.02 -3.20 -4.32
N GLN A 405 8.66 -3.05 -3.16
CA GLN A 405 10.02 -3.52 -2.95
C GLN A 405 10.07 -5.00 -2.55
N ASP A 406 11.22 -5.63 -2.79
CA ASP A 406 11.45 -7.03 -2.42
C ASP A 406 11.48 -7.23 -0.90
N SER A 407 11.18 -8.46 -0.49
CA SER A 407 11.30 -8.93 0.89
C SER A 407 12.22 -10.15 0.96
N LEU A 408 13.05 -10.21 2.00
CA LEU A 408 13.93 -11.34 2.27
C LEU A 408 13.54 -12.03 3.58
N PRO A 409 13.80 -13.35 3.68
CA PRO A 409 13.69 -14.06 4.95
C PRO A 409 14.58 -13.46 6.03
N CYS A 410 14.04 -13.37 7.24
CA CYS A 410 14.82 -13.08 8.44
C CYS A 410 15.58 -14.36 8.86
N VAL A 411 16.80 -14.21 9.34
CA VAL A 411 17.65 -15.35 9.69
C VAL A 411 18.16 -15.29 11.13
N ASP A 412 18.35 -16.44 11.75
CA ASP A 412 19.04 -16.60 13.02
C ASP A 412 20.55 -16.73 12.76
N TYR A 413 21.30 -15.67 13.06
CA TYR A 413 22.73 -15.62 12.84
C TYR A 413 23.53 -16.55 13.76
N LYS A 414 22.96 -16.99 14.90
CA LYS A 414 23.62 -17.90 15.84
C LYS A 414 23.49 -19.36 15.39
N GLU A 415 22.42 -19.67 14.68
CA GLU A 415 22.12 -21.02 14.17
C GLU A 415 22.44 -21.14 12.66
N GLY A 416 23.61 -20.66 12.24
CA GLY A 416 24.08 -20.81 10.86
C GLY A 416 23.19 -20.13 9.81
N ASN A 417 22.62 -18.96 10.15
CA ASN A 417 21.68 -18.20 9.32
C ASN A 417 20.38 -18.98 9.01
N ALA A 418 19.86 -19.76 9.97
CA ALA A 418 18.59 -20.47 9.82
C ALA A 418 17.42 -19.49 9.60
N ILE A 419 16.60 -19.69 8.56
CA ILE A 419 15.41 -18.90 8.29
C ILE A 419 14.46 -18.99 9.48
N LEU A 420 14.06 -17.83 10.01
CA LEU A 420 13.09 -17.73 11.09
C LEU A 420 11.67 -17.96 10.57
N LEU A 421 10.87 -18.63 11.38
CA LEU A 421 9.48 -18.98 11.07
C LEU A 421 8.55 -18.26 12.06
N GLU A 422 7.55 -17.52 11.58
CA GLU A 422 6.46 -17.01 12.43
C GLU A 422 5.51 -18.14 12.87
N SER A 423 5.37 -19.15 12.01
CA SER A 423 4.70 -20.42 12.30
C SER A 423 5.29 -21.51 11.40
N PRO A 424 4.97 -22.80 11.60
CA PRO A 424 5.50 -23.86 10.74
C PRO A 424 5.19 -23.66 9.24
N TRP A 425 4.17 -22.87 8.91
CA TRP A 425 3.72 -22.56 7.54
C TRP A 425 3.84 -21.08 7.16
N LYS A 426 4.55 -20.27 7.96
CA LYS A 426 4.73 -18.85 7.68
C LYS A 426 6.17 -18.42 7.99
N LEU A 427 6.85 -17.89 6.98
CA LEU A 427 8.21 -17.37 7.11
C LEU A 427 8.18 -16.03 7.82
N ALA A 428 9.19 -15.75 8.66
CA ALA A 428 9.46 -14.40 9.10
C ALA A 428 10.20 -13.69 7.96
N VAL A 429 9.56 -12.68 7.36
CA VAL A 429 10.12 -11.90 6.25
C VAL A 429 10.20 -10.42 6.63
N ALA A 430 11.18 -9.72 6.05
CA ALA A 430 11.31 -8.29 6.18
C ALA A 430 11.60 -7.67 4.81
N PRO A 431 11.17 -6.42 4.57
CA PRO A 431 11.56 -5.71 3.37
C PRO A 431 13.08 -5.50 3.32
N THR A 432 13.66 -5.36 2.14
CA THR A 432 15.10 -5.21 1.90
C THR A 432 15.68 -3.85 2.31
N GLY A 433 15.08 -3.15 3.28
CA GLY A 433 15.47 -1.81 3.69
C GLY A 433 15.05 -0.71 2.69
N ASN A 434 15.30 0.56 3.03
CA ASN A 434 14.93 1.69 2.17
C ASN A 434 15.81 1.80 0.91
N GLY A 435 17.02 1.21 0.91
CA GLY A 435 17.86 1.08 -0.28
C GLY A 435 17.35 0.05 -1.28
N GLY A 436 16.37 -0.79 -0.91
CA GLY A 436 15.63 -1.64 -1.85
C GLY A 436 14.86 -0.85 -2.92
N LEU A 437 14.67 0.47 -2.69
CA LEU A 437 14.09 1.41 -3.63
C LEU A 437 14.69 1.30 -5.04
N PHE A 438 16.01 1.39 -5.18
CA PHE A 438 16.66 1.50 -6.50
C PHE A 438 16.39 0.27 -7.37
N SER A 439 16.51 -0.93 -6.78
CA SER A 439 16.19 -2.18 -7.46
C SER A 439 14.70 -2.26 -7.81
N ALA A 440 13.81 -1.81 -6.90
CA ALA A 440 12.37 -1.82 -7.13
C ALA A 440 11.94 -0.88 -8.26
N LEU A 441 12.54 0.32 -8.36
CA LEU A 441 12.30 1.28 -9.44
C LEU A 441 12.71 0.71 -10.80
N HIS A 442 13.91 0.12 -10.87
CA HIS A 442 14.40 -0.47 -12.11
C HIS A 442 13.56 -1.68 -12.55
N ALA A 443 13.31 -2.62 -11.64
CA ALA A 443 12.57 -3.85 -11.96
C ALA A 443 11.12 -3.60 -12.41
N GLN A 444 10.54 -2.46 -12.04
CA GLN A 444 9.17 -2.05 -12.42
C GLN A 444 9.15 -0.94 -13.47
N ASN A 445 10.28 -0.68 -14.17
CA ASN A 445 10.44 0.31 -15.23
C ASN A 445 10.00 1.74 -14.83
N ILE A 446 10.11 2.08 -13.54
CA ILE A 446 9.70 3.40 -13.03
C ILE A 446 10.72 4.45 -13.44
N THR A 447 12.01 4.11 -13.46
CA THR A 447 13.07 5.02 -13.91
C THR A 447 12.90 5.42 -15.38
N ASP A 448 12.54 4.47 -16.23
CA ASP A 448 12.26 4.75 -17.66
C ASP A 448 11.04 5.64 -17.80
N ARG A 449 9.95 5.32 -17.09
CA ARG A 449 8.73 6.13 -17.07
C ARG A 449 9.00 7.57 -16.60
N LEU A 450 9.76 7.77 -15.53
CA LEU A 450 10.14 9.10 -15.05
C LEU A 450 10.83 9.92 -16.14
N SER A 451 11.75 9.28 -16.88
CA SER A 451 12.44 9.92 -17.98
C SER A 451 11.53 10.21 -19.18
N GLU A 452 10.58 9.33 -19.49
CA GLU A 452 9.60 9.54 -20.57
C GLU A 452 8.65 10.70 -20.26
N GLU A 453 8.31 10.89 -18.98
CA GLU A 453 7.49 11.99 -18.47
C GLU A 453 8.30 13.31 -18.34
N GLY A 454 9.60 13.31 -18.67
CA GLY A 454 10.45 14.50 -18.61
C GLY A 454 10.92 14.91 -17.21
N VAL A 455 10.76 14.02 -16.21
CA VAL A 455 11.20 14.30 -14.84
C VAL A 455 12.73 14.35 -14.80
N GLN A 456 13.27 15.40 -14.18
CA GLN A 456 14.70 15.57 -13.92
C GLN A 456 15.07 15.17 -12.49
N TYR A 457 14.24 15.50 -11.50
CA TYR A 457 14.55 15.29 -10.09
C TYR A 457 13.47 14.54 -9.35
N VAL A 458 13.90 13.67 -8.43
CA VAL A 458 13.02 12.83 -7.63
C VAL A 458 13.33 13.03 -6.15
N GLN A 459 12.42 13.68 -5.41
CA GLN A 459 12.55 13.79 -3.95
C GLN A 459 12.11 12.47 -3.29
N VAL A 460 12.95 11.88 -2.46
CA VAL A 460 12.63 10.65 -1.70
C VAL A 460 12.57 10.97 -0.21
N TYR A 461 11.49 10.57 0.46
CA TYR A 461 11.32 10.85 1.88
C TYR A 461 10.65 9.71 2.68
N SER A 462 10.92 9.66 3.99
CA SER A 462 10.26 8.71 4.90
C SER A 462 8.83 9.12 5.25
N VAL A 463 7.88 8.17 5.18
CA VAL A 463 6.46 8.42 5.49
C VAL A 463 6.22 8.91 6.92
N ASP A 464 7.14 8.63 7.85
CA ASP A 464 6.94 8.87 9.28
C ASP A 464 7.37 10.24 9.78
N ASN A 465 7.85 11.13 8.91
CA ASN A 465 8.10 12.52 9.28
C ASN A 465 6.84 13.37 9.06
N ALA A 466 6.17 13.77 10.14
CA ALA A 466 4.94 14.59 10.09
C ALA A 466 5.17 15.99 9.51
N LEU A 467 6.39 16.52 9.61
CA LEU A 467 6.76 17.86 9.13
C LEU A 467 7.43 17.88 7.75
N VAL A 468 7.51 16.74 7.06
CA VAL A 468 8.17 16.67 5.75
C VAL A 468 7.58 17.65 4.73
N ARG A 469 8.41 18.52 4.13
CA ARG A 469 8.02 19.34 2.98
C ARG A 469 8.00 18.48 1.71
N VAL A 470 6.82 17.98 1.36
CA VAL A 470 6.61 17.17 0.16
C VAL A 470 6.60 18.09 -1.07
N GLY A 471 7.36 17.71 -2.10
CA GLY A 471 7.52 18.49 -3.32
C GLY A 471 8.25 19.82 -3.10
N ASP A 472 9.24 19.87 -2.20
CA ASP A 472 9.87 21.12 -1.76
C ASP A 472 10.59 21.90 -2.87
N PRO A 473 10.05 23.07 -3.30
CA PRO A 473 10.68 23.89 -4.33
C PRO A 473 12.08 24.37 -3.95
N VAL A 474 12.34 24.70 -2.68
CA VAL A 474 13.68 25.15 -2.26
C VAL A 474 14.71 24.07 -2.52
N PHE A 475 14.38 22.83 -2.18
CA PHE A 475 15.30 21.71 -2.36
C PHE A 475 15.55 21.39 -3.84
N PHE A 476 14.49 21.38 -4.67
CA PHE A 476 14.63 21.20 -6.12
C PHE A 476 15.46 22.33 -6.75
N GLY A 477 15.17 23.59 -6.42
CA GLY A 477 15.87 24.73 -6.96
C GLY A 477 17.34 24.80 -6.55
N TYR A 478 17.64 24.46 -5.29
CA TYR A 478 19.02 24.38 -4.81
C TYR A 478 19.79 23.25 -5.49
N ALA A 479 19.24 22.04 -5.56
CA ALA A 479 19.87 20.92 -6.26
C ALA A 479 20.14 21.24 -7.73
N HIS A 480 19.19 21.87 -8.42
CA HIS A 480 19.35 22.29 -9.80
C HIS A 480 20.43 23.38 -9.98
N GLU A 481 20.48 24.38 -9.08
CA GLU A 481 21.51 25.41 -9.10
C GLU A 481 22.92 24.83 -8.93
N GLN A 482 23.07 23.83 -8.05
CA GLN A 482 24.33 23.10 -7.86
C GLN A 482 24.61 22.07 -8.96
N LYS A 483 23.67 21.82 -9.88
CA LYS A 483 23.73 20.72 -10.86
C LYS A 483 23.97 19.37 -10.19
N ALA A 484 23.37 19.16 -9.02
CA ALA A 484 23.59 17.99 -8.21
C ALA A 484 22.84 16.77 -8.74
N ASP A 485 23.51 15.62 -8.71
CA ASP A 485 22.91 14.31 -8.98
C ASP A 485 22.26 13.72 -7.73
N VAL A 486 22.75 14.12 -6.55
CA VAL A 486 22.19 13.74 -5.25
C VAL A 486 22.00 14.99 -4.39
N GLY A 487 20.79 15.21 -3.89
CA GLY A 487 20.51 16.16 -2.83
C GLY A 487 20.30 15.45 -1.49
N VAL A 488 20.76 16.05 -0.40
CA VAL A 488 20.57 15.50 0.95
C VAL A 488 20.18 16.62 1.91
N LYS A 489 19.00 16.49 2.54
CA LYS A 489 18.62 17.38 3.64
C LYS A 489 19.15 16.88 4.97
N VAL A 490 19.63 17.82 5.77
CA VAL A 490 20.11 17.58 7.12
C VAL A 490 19.50 18.58 8.10
N VAL A 491 19.49 18.21 9.38
CA VAL A 491 19.22 19.13 10.48
C VAL A 491 20.45 19.19 11.38
N LYS A 492 20.59 20.29 12.13
CA LYS A 492 21.62 20.37 13.16
C LYS A 492 21.36 19.34 14.26
N ARG A 493 22.33 18.46 14.47
CA ARG A 493 22.43 17.55 15.61
C ARG A 493 22.87 18.33 16.84
N THR A 494 22.13 18.21 17.93
CA THR A 494 22.38 19.00 19.16
C THR A 494 22.92 18.16 20.32
N SER A 495 22.88 16.82 20.21
CA SER A 495 23.36 15.90 21.25
C SER A 495 24.16 14.73 20.66
N SER A 496 25.23 14.33 21.35
CA SER A 496 26.02 13.13 21.03
C SER A 496 25.25 11.83 21.21
N ASP A 497 24.13 11.85 21.95
CA ASP A 497 23.29 10.68 22.21
C ASP A 497 22.07 10.62 21.29
N GLU A 498 21.91 11.60 20.38
CA GLU A 498 20.85 11.59 19.38
C GLU A 498 21.05 10.39 18.41
N ALA A 499 20.01 9.54 18.32
CA ALA A 499 20.04 8.31 17.51
C ALA A 499 19.69 8.59 16.03
N VAL A 500 20.54 9.39 15.38
CA VAL A 500 20.42 9.79 13.98
C VAL A 500 21.71 9.49 13.22
N GLY A 501 21.56 9.11 11.94
CA GLY A 501 22.71 8.99 11.04
C GLY A 501 23.34 10.36 10.79
N VAL A 502 24.67 10.39 10.66
CA VAL A 502 25.43 11.64 10.46
C VAL A 502 26.13 11.60 9.12
N VAL A 503 25.95 12.66 8.33
CA VAL A 503 26.63 12.83 7.04
C VAL A 503 28.09 13.19 7.28
N CYS A 504 29.00 12.45 6.65
CA CYS A 504 30.44 12.66 6.67
C CYS A 504 31.01 12.66 5.25
N LEU A 505 32.13 13.35 5.06
CA LEU A 505 32.93 13.28 3.84
C LEU A 505 34.03 12.24 4.00
N GLN A 506 34.19 11.38 3.00
CA GLN A 506 35.25 10.38 2.92
C GLN A 506 36.10 10.62 1.68
N LYS A 507 37.41 10.83 1.87
CA LYS A 507 38.38 10.93 0.76
C LYS A 507 38.80 9.54 0.29
N ASN A 508 38.89 9.36 -1.02
CA ASN A 508 39.43 8.14 -1.62
C ASN A 508 40.97 8.24 -1.67
N ASN A 509 41.68 7.18 -1.27
CA ASN A 509 43.16 7.18 -1.30
C ASN A 509 43.68 7.03 -2.75
N GLU A 510 44.62 7.89 -3.15
CA GLU A 510 45.20 7.91 -4.51
C GLU A 510 45.91 6.61 -4.94
N GLN A 511 46.23 5.70 -4.02
CA GLN A 511 46.88 4.42 -4.34
C GLN A 511 45.98 3.44 -5.11
N ASN A 512 44.66 3.63 -5.13
CA ASN A 512 43.73 2.81 -5.92
C ASN A 512 43.54 3.34 -7.36
N LEU A 513 44.25 4.39 -7.78
CA LEU A 513 44.08 5.07 -9.08
C LEU A 513 45.11 4.67 -10.16
N HIS A 514 46.06 3.76 -9.87
CA HIS A 514 47.23 3.50 -10.73
C HIS A 514 47.48 2.02 -11.08
N SER A 515 46.45 1.26 -11.45
CA SER A 515 46.63 -0.08 -12.04
C SER A 515 46.05 -0.21 -13.45
N GLU A 516 46.16 0.80 -14.31
CA GLU A 516 46.13 0.57 -15.76
C GLU A 516 47.11 1.48 -16.48
N HIS A 517 48.17 0.88 -17.03
CA HIS A 517 48.65 1.06 -18.41
C HIS A 517 50.00 0.35 -18.57
N GLU A 518 49.97 -0.89 -19.06
CA GLU A 518 50.93 -1.36 -20.07
C GLU A 518 50.46 -2.68 -20.71
N GLY A 519 49.72 -2.51 -21.81
CA GLY A 519 49.60 -3.37 -22.99
C GLY A 519 49.50 -4.90 -22.85
N THR A 520 48.38 -5.48 -23.31
CA THR A 520 48.42 -6.54 -24.33
C THR A 520 47.06 -6.73 -25.01
N GLN A 521 47.12 -7.23 -26.25
CA GLN A 521 46.03 -7.37 -27.21
C GLN A 521 44.95 -8.37 -26.78
N ILE A 522 43.73 -8.11 -27.23
CA ILE A 522 42.54 -8.97 -27.07
C ILE A 522 42.70 -10.22 -27.96
N GLU A 523 42.82 -11.40 -27.35
CA GLU A 523 42.45 -12.68 -27.97
C GLU A 523 41.68 -13.55 -26.95
N ASP A 524 40.64 -14.23 -27.45
CA ASP A 524 39.67 -15.08 -26.76
C ASP A 524 40.30 -16.21 -25.92
N ILE A 525 39.95 -16.34 -24.63
CA ILE A 525 40.01 -17.62 -23.88
C ILE A 525 38.84 -17.74 -22.88
N SER A 526 38.31 -18.96 -22.83
CA SER A 526 37.21 -19.57 -22.07
C SER A 526 37.34 -19.67 -20.54
N GLU A 527 36.20 -19.95 -19.89
CA GLU A 527 35.94 -20.46 -18.52
C GLU A 527 37.14 -21.07 -17.76
N SER A 528 37.52 -20.46 -16.62
CA SER A 528 37.65 -21.11 -15.30
C SER A 528 38.25 -20.18 -14.22
N ASP A 529 37.63 -20.22 -13.03
CA ASP A 529 38.12 -20.04 -11.66
C ASP A 529 38.67 -18.69 -11.11
N GLU A 530 37.98 -18.28 -10.05
CA GLU A 530 38.40 -17.61 -8.80
C GLU A 530 39.59 -16.65 -8.82
N THR A 531 39.31 -15.35 -8.56
CA THR A 531 40.10 -14.48 -7.67
C THR A 531 39.27 -13.25 -7.27
N GLU A 532 39.63 -12.66 -6.14
CA GLU A 532 38.97 -11.58 -5.40
C GLU A 532 38.64 -10.33 -6.25
N GLU A 533 37.41 -10.21 -6.77
CA GLU A 533 36.88 -8.95 -7.32
C GLU A 533 35.99 -8.26 -6.27
N GLY A 534 36.62 -7.56 -5.32
CA GLY A 534 35.96 -6.62 -4.42
C GLY A 534 36.70 -5.29 -4.46
N ASP A 535 35.99 -4.21 -4.80
CA ASP A 535 36.42 -2.79 -4.76
C ASP A 535 37.13 -2.13 -5.98
N GLU A 536 37.46 -2.81 -7.08
CA GLU A 536 38.14 -2.12 -8.21
C GLU A 536 37.23 -1.28 -9.13
N ARG A 537 35.89 -1.37 -9.01
CA ARG A 537 34.95 -0.53 -9.79
C ARG A 537 34.64 0.84 -9.17
N LEU A 538 35.19 1.15 -8.00
CA LEU A 538 34.81 2.30 -7.16
C LEU A 538 35.40 3.65 -7.58
N ALA A 539 36.16 3.69 -8.68
CA ALA A 539 36.92 4.88 -9.01
C ALA A 539 36.21 5.87 -9.91
N ILE A 540 35.01 5.60 -10.47
CA ILE A 540 34.40 6.42 -11.54
C ILE A 540 32.93 6.79 -11.27
N ASN A 541 32.58 8.07 -11.33
CA ASN A 541 31.22 8.61 -11.15
C ASN A 541 30.30 8.34 -12.36
N ILE A 542 29.07 8.85 -12.32
CA ILE A 542 28.11 8.62 -13.41
C ILE A 542 28.58 9.19 -14.76
N HIS A 543 29.39 10.25 -14.75
CA HIS A 543 29.91 10.95 -15.92
C HIS A 543 31.21 10.37 -16.48
N GLY A 544 31.76 9.32 -15.87
CA GLY A 544 33.01 8.72 -16.32
C GLY A 544 34.27 9.34 -15.70
N ASN A 545 34.12 10.23 -14.72
CA ASN A 545 35.21 10.91 -14.04
C ASN A 545 35.63 10.19 -12.75
N SER A 546 36.87 10.36 -12.34
CA SER A 546 37.33 9.72 -11.10
C SER A 546 36.69 10.33 -9.85
N ILE A 547 36.19 9.50 -8.93
CA ILE A 547 35.63 9.97 -7.65
C ILE A 547 36.75 10.28 -6.68
N SER A 548 36.96 11.56 -6.40
CA SER A 548 38.02 12.04 -5.50
C SER A 548 37.64 11.87 -4.03
N SER A 549 36.38 12.16 -3.72
CA SER A 549 35.77 11.97 -2.41
C SER A 549 34.26 11.83 -2.55
N HIS A 550 33.64 11.22 -1.55
CA HIS A 550 32.21 10.97 -1.57
C HIS A 550 31.61 11.18 -0.18
N TYR A 551 30.32 11.47 -0.14
CA TYR A 551 29.58 11.51 1.12
C TYR A 551 29.15 10.11 1.55
N ARG A 552 29.10 9.89 2.86
CA ARG A 552 28.45 8.73 3.46
C ARG A 552 27.64 9.16 4.67
N VAL A 553 26.71 8.31 5.09
CA VAL A 553 26.02 8.45 6.36
C VAL A 553 26.56 7.39 7.32
N LEU A 554 27.08 7.84 8.46
CA LEU A 554 27.41 6.95 9.58
C LEU A 554 26.17 6.78 10.45
N GLU A 555 25.66 5.55 10.56
CA GLU A 555 24.60 5.27 11.51
C GLU A 555 25.07 5.45 12.95
N TYR A 556 24.14 5.79 13.84
CA TYR A 556 24.48 6.14 15.23
C TYR A 556 25.17 5.00 15.99
N ASN A 557 24.90 3.74 15.63
CA ASN A 557 25.56 2.55 16.20
C ASN A 557 26.94 2.25 15.60
N GLU A 558 27.25 2.83 14.45
CA GLU A 558 28.52 2.63 13.73
C GLU A 558 29.51 3.76 14.00
N MET A 559 29.02 4.89 14.51
CA MET A 559 29.82 6.08 14.78
C MET A 559 30.77 5.87 15.98
N PRO A 560 32.09 5.94 15.79
CA PRO A 560 33.05 5.85 16.89
C PRO A 560 32.85 6.98 17.90
N ASP A 561 33.02 6.70 19.19
CA ASP A 561 32.84 7.68 20.27
C ASP A 561 33.67 8.96 20.07
N ALA A 562 34.87 8.83 19.51
CA ALA A 562 35.74 9.97 19.19
C ALA A 562 35.09 10.95 18.20
N LEU A 563 34.39 10.45 17.17
CA LEU A 563 33.67 11.30 16.22
C LEU A 563 32.33 11.76 16.81
N ARG A 564 31.63 10.86 17.52
CA ARG A 564 30.31 11.09 18.11
C ARG A 564 30.29 12.24 19.13
N THR A 565 31.38 12.40 19.86
CA THR A 565 31.53 13.39 20.93
C THR A 565 32.45 14.56 20.56
N ALA A 566 33.03 14.57 19.35
CA ALA A 566 33.90 15.65 18.89
C ALA A 566 33.17 16.99 18.90
N LYS A 567 33.79 18.00 19.52
CA LYS A 567 33.25 19.36 19.65
C LYS A 567 34.26 20.41 19.23
N GLU A 568 33.74 21.49 18.67
CA GLU A 568 34.45 22.75 18.44
C GLU A 568 33.66 23.86 19.13
N GLY A 569 34.22 24.39 20.22
CA GLY A 569 33.45 25.24 21.15
C GLY A 569 32.32 24.45 21.82
N ASP A 570 31.10 24.97 21.79
CA ASP A 570 29.91 24.32 22.34
C ASP A 570 29.22 23.36 21.34
N ASP A 571 29.57 23.45 20.06
CA ASP A 571 28.94 22.73 18.97
C ASP A 571 29.64 21.40 18.66
N LEU A 572 28.86 20.42 18.17
CA LEU A 572 29.40 19.16 17.66
C LEU A 572 30.08 19.40 16.31
N VAL A 573 31.26 18.79 16.10
CA VAL A 573 31.95 18.84 14.80
C VAL A 573 31.12 18.10 13.73
N TYR A 574 30.60 16.93 14.08
CA TYR A 574 29.79 16.10 13.21
C TYR A 574 28.30 16.33 13.47
N GLN A 575 27.80 17.47 12.98
CA GLN A 575 26.46 17.97 13.28
C GLN A 575 25.39 17.74 12.20
N ALA A 576 25.78 17.31 10.99
CA ALA A 576 24.85 17.13 9.87
C ALA A 576 24.02 15.85 10.02
N ALA A 577 22.90 15.90 10.75
CA ALA A 577 22.03 14.76 10.96
C ALA A 577 21.15 14.49 9.73
N HIS A 578 21.24 13.28 9.18
CA HIS A 578 20.44 12.83 8.04
C HIS A 578 18.98 12.60 8.46
N ILE A 579 18.05 13.29 7.80
CA ILE A 579 16.61 13.18 8.11
C ILE A 579 15.83 12.27 7.16
N CYS A 580 16.52 11.47 6.33
CA CYS A 580 15.91 10.63 5.31
C CYS A 580 15.02 11.41 4.34
N VAL A 581 15.47 12.60 3.93
CA VAL A 581 14.91 13.39 2.83
C VAL A 581 16.05 13.62 1.83
N ASN A 582 15.95 12.96 0.69
CA ASN A 582 16.97 12.96 -0.36
C ASN A 582 16.34 13.43 -1.67
N LEU A 583 17.18 13.77 -2.63
CA LEU A 583 16.80 14.06 -4.00
C LEU A 583 17.78 13.33 -4.91
N PHE A 584 17.29 12.75 -6.00
CA PHE A 584 18.13 12.09 -7.00
C PHE A 584 17.77 12.62 -8.37
N SER A 585 18.78 12.89 -9.21
CA SER A 585 18.53 13.10 -10.64
C SER A 585 18.06 11.78 -11.28
N VAL A 586 17.21 11.86 -12.30
CA VAL A 586 16.75 10.67 -13.02
C VAL A 586 17.93 9.99 -13.75
N ASP A 587 18.90 10.76 -14.23
CA ASP A 587 20.11 10.24 -14.86
C ASP A 587 20.98 9.44 -13.87
N TYR A 588 21.08 9.90 -12.62
CA TYR A 588 21.74 9.15 -11.55
C TYR A 588 21.03 7.83 -11.26
N LEU A 589 19.70 7.85 -11.15
CA LEU A 589 18.89 6.63 -10.92
C LEU A 589 19.05 5.62 -12.07
N LYS A 590 19.09 6.08 -13.33
CA LYS A 590 19.38 5.23 -14.49
C LYS A 590 20.77 4.64 -14.41
N THR A 591 21.78 5.46 -14.08
CA THR A 591 23.16 5.00 -14.03
C THR A 591 23.37 3.93 -12.96
N LEU A 592 22.75 4.07 -11.78
CA LEU A 592 22.79 3.03 -10.75
C LEU A 592 22.24 1.69 -11.28
N ALA A 593 21.15 1.73 -12.05
CA ALA A 593 20.54 0.56 -12.66
C ALA A 593 21.41 -0.03 -13.80
N ASP A 594 21.80 0.79 -14.77
CA ASP A 594 22.51 0.39 -15.98
C ASP A 594 23.91 -0.18 -15.67
N LYS A 595 24.64 0.49 -14.78
CA LYS A 595 25.97 0.02 -14.33
C LYS A 595 25.87 -1.11 -13.30
N LYS A 596 24.65 -1.54 -12.91
CA LYS A 596 24.39 -2.55 -11.87
C LYS A 596 25.17 -2.25 -10.59
N LEU A 597 25.16 -0.98 -10.17
CA LEU A 597 25.82 -0.54 -8.95
C LEU A 597 24.95 -0.98 -7.77
N GLU A 598 25.24 -2.16 -7.25
CA GLU A 598 24.47 -2.76 -6.17
C GLU A 598 24.85 -2.19 -4.81
N LEU A 599 23.82 -1.82 -4.05
CA LEU A 599 23.99 -1.48 -2.64
C LEU A 599 24.26 -2.75 -1.84
N GLY A 600 25.26 -2.68 -0.97
CA GLY A 600 25.58 -3.75 -0.03
C GLY A 600 24.43 -4.00 0.94
N PHE A 601 24.30 -5.25 1.40
CA PHE A 601 23.38 -5.58 2.47
C PHE A 601 24.02 -5.31 3.83
N HIS A 602 23.22 -4.83 4.78
CA HIS A 602 23.57 -4.64 6.17
C HIS A 602 22.81 -5.64 7.04
N SER A 603 23.47 -6.10 8.09
CA SER A 603 22.89 -7.03 9.08
C SER A 603 22.25 -6.26 10.24
N ALA A 604 20.94 -6.02 10.19
CA ALA A 604 20.22 -5.35 11.26
C ALA A 604 19.73 -6.36 12.32
N LEU A 605 20.38 -6.40 13.48
CA LEU A 605 19.97 -7.22 14.62
C LEU A 605 18.61 -6.77 15.17
N LYS A 606 17.67 -7.70 15.32
CA LYS A 606 16.31 -7.46 15.84
C LYS A 606 15.85 -8.59 16.76
N ARG A 607 14.92 -8.22 17.65
CA ARG A 607 14.07 -9.16 18.39
C ARG A 607 12.92 -9.57 17.48
N ILE A 608 12.99 -10.78 16.94
CA ILE A 608 12.01 -11.32 15.98
C ILE A 608 11.29 -12.48 16.67
N ARG A 609 10.01 -12.26 17.00
CA ARG A 609 9.14 -13.32 17.50
C ARG A 609 9.04 -14.40 16.43
N CYS A 610 9.27 -15.65 16.83
CA CYS A 610 9.26 -16.79 15.92
C CYS A 610 8.73 -18.04 16.63
N MET A 611 8.59 -19.14 15.90
CA MET A 611 8.35 -20.47 16.47
C MET A 611 9.60 -21.32 16.31
N LYS A 612 9.92 -22.08 17.35
CA LYS A 612 11.00 -23.08 17.37
C LYS A 612 10.45 -24.38 17.96
N LYS A 613 11.16 -25.48 17.72
CA LYS A 613 10.88 -26.74 18.42
C LYS A 613 11.55 -26.71 19.79
N ASP A 614 10.82 -27.13 20.82
CA ASP A 614 11.40 -27.38 22.13
C ASP A 614 12.17 -28.71 22.17
N GLU A 615 12.70 -29.07 23.34
CA GLU A 615 13.44 -30.33 23.54
C GLU A 615 12.59 -31.58 23.28
N SER A 616 11.26 -31.48 23.36
CA SER A 616 10.32 -32.56 23.05
C SER A 616 10.01 -32.67 21.56
N GLY A 617 10.43 -31.68 20.76
CA GLY A 617 10.16 -31.60 19.32
C GLY A 617 8.83 -30.91 18.99
N GLU A 618 8.12 -30.35 19.97
CA GLU A 618 6.87 -29.62 19.76
C GLU A 618 7.12 -28.16 19.39
N TRP A 619 6.27 -27.61 18.52
CA TRP A 619 6.35 -26.23 18.06
C TRP A 619 5.86 -25.27 19.15
N THR A 620 6.75 -24.42 19.64
CA THR A 620 6.44 -23.42 20.67
C THR A 620 6.70 -22.01 20.16
N THR A 621 5.92 -21.04 20.64
CA THR A 621 6.18 -19.63 20.36
C THR A 621 7.37 -19.16 21.19
N TYR A 622 8.35 -18.60 20.53
CA TYR A 622 9.52 -17.99 21.14
C TYR A 622 9.45 -16.45 21.00
N THR A 623 9.45 -15.77 22.16
CA THR A 623 9.55 -14.31 22.23
C THR A 623 10.88 -13.95 22.86
N PRO A 624 11.81 -13.35 22.11
CA PRO A 624 13.18 -13.18 22.57
C PRO A 624 13.37 -11.91 23.41
N ASP A 625 14.08 -12.02 24.54
CA ASP A 625 14.44 -10.88 25.39
C ASP A 625 15.61 -10.07 24.81
N GLN A 626 16.48 -10.73 24.05
CA GLN A 626 17.65 -10.17 23.35
C GLN A 626 17.52 -10.38 21.84
N PRO A 627 18.21 -9.61 20.98
CA PRO A 627 18.18 -9.86 19.53
C PRO A 627 18.52 -11.31 19.17
N ASN A 628 17.64 -11.96 18.43
CA ASN A 628 17.75 -13.37 18.00
C ASN A 628 17.80 -13.53 16.47
N GLY A 629 17.49 -12.47 15.72
CA GLY A 629 17.43 -12.55 14.27
C GLY A 629 18.05 -11.34 13.60
N VAL A 630 18.45 -11.53 12.36
CA VAL A 630 18.97 -10.50 11.47
C VAL A 630 17.93 -10.23 10.38
N LYS A 631 17.71 -8.94 10.12
CA LYS A 631 17.10 -8.46 8.89
C LYS A 631 18.21 -7.99 7.94
N LEU A 632 18.12 -8.41 6.69
CA LEU A 632 19.07 -8.03 5.64
C LEU A 632 18.50 -6.80 4.93
N GLU A 633 19.12 -5.64 5.18
CA GLU A 633 18.60 -4.33 4.75
C GLU A 633 19.64 -3.60 3.90
N ARG A 634 19.22 -2.93 2.83
CA ARG A 634 20.02 -1.95 2.08
C ARG A 634 19.64 -0.56 2.58
N PHE A 635 20.60 0.36 2.63
CA PHE A 635 20.32 1.74 3.01
C PHE A 635 20.38 2.68 1.81
N ILE A 636 19.40 3.58 1.74
CA ILE A 636 19.27 4.54 0.62
C ILE A 636 20.50 5.44 0.48
N PHE A 637 21.15 5.77 1.60
CA PHE A 637 22.33 6.62 1.64
C PHE A 637 23.62 5.90 1.20
N ASP A 638 23.63 4.56 1.09
CA ASP A 638 24.78 3.85 0.52
C ASP A 638 24.97 4.17 -0.95
N ALA A 639 23.93 4.70 -1.61
CA ALA A 639 24.05 5.21 -2.96
C ALA A 639 25.03 6.38 -3.04
N PHE A 640 25.24 7.17 -1.98
CA PHE A 640 26.04 8.40 -2.06
C PHE A 640 27.51 8.15 -2.43
N LYS A 641 28.03 6.95 -2.16
CA LYS A 641 29.41 6.58 -2.51
C LYS A 641 29.68 6.49 -4.01
N TYR A 642 28.63 6.45 -4.84
CA TYR A 642 28.74 6.43 -6.31
C TYR A 642 28.58 7.82 -6.95
N CYS A 643 28.47 8.87 -6.13
CA CYS A 643 28.39 10.26 -6.54
C CYS A 643 29.63 10.99 -6.04
N ASP A 644 30.29 11.79 -6.88
CA ASP A 644 31.37 12.64 -6.37
C ASP A 644 30.79 13.69 -5.42
N SER A 645 31.50 14.00 -4.34
CA SER A 645 31.11 15.01 -3.37
C SER A 645 30.75 16.37 -3.99
N GLU A 646 31.37 16.76 -5.12
CA GLU A 646 31.07 18.02 -5.82
C GLU A 646 29.70 17.99 -6.52
N GLU A 647 29.14 16.80 -6.75
CA GLU A 647 27.83 16.57 -7.39
C GLU A 647 26.74 16.31 -6.34
N VAL A 648 27.03 16.53 -5.05
CA VAL A 648 26.08 16.37 -3.94
C VAL A 648 25.69 17.72 -3.35
N ALA A 649 24.39 18.03 -3.36
CA ALA A 649 23.82 19.21 -2.72
C ALA A 649 23.36 18.91 -1.29
N LEU A 650 24.16 19.27 -0.28
CA LEU A 650 23.74 19.27 1.13
C LEU A 650 22.98 20.54 1.48
N LEU A 651 21.82 20.42 2.12
CA LEU A 651 20.98 21.53 2.56
C LEU A 651 20.57 21.36 4.03
N GLU A 652 20.94 22.31 4.88
CA GLU A 652 20.50 22.34 6.27
C GLU A 652 19.13 23.01 6.39
N VAL A 653 18.23 22.41 7.17
CA VAL A 653 16.89 22.93 7.43
C VAL A 653 16.60 23.03 8.92
N ASN A 654 15.62 23.86 9.28
CA ASN A 654 15.18 23.98 10.66
C ASN A 654 14.39 22.73 11.09
N ARG A 655 14.91 22.02 12.09
CA ARG A 655 14.27 20.82 12.68
C ARG A 655 12.81 21.07 13.06
N ASN A 656 12.54 22.20 13.70
CA ASN A 656 11.20 22.53 14.22
C ASN A 656 10.20 22.91 13.11
N GLU A 657 10.63 22.88 11.84
CA GLU A 657 9.80 23.18 10.68
C GLU A 657 9.70 21.99 9.73
N GLU A 658 10.72 21.11 9.71
CA GLU A 658 10.81 20.06 8.68
C GLU A 658 11.04 18.64 9.22
N PHE A 659 11.27 18.44 10.52
CA PHE A 659 11.61 17.12 11.05
C PHE A 659 10.92 16.78 12.37
N ALA A 660 9.85 15.98 12.28
CA ALA A 660 9.13 15.39 13.40
C ALA A 660 8.82 13.91 13.12
N PRO A 661 9.78 13.00 13.33
CA PRO A 661 9.63 11.58 13.02
C PRO A 661 8.75 10.84 14.05
N ILE A 662 8.04 9.81 13.59
CA ILE A 662 7.25 8.91 14.44
C ILE A 662 7.84 7.50 14.40
N LYS A 663 8.68 7.19 15.38
CA LYS A 663 9.43 5.92 15.48
C LYS A 663 8.97 5.04 16.63
N ASN A 664 8.47 5.65 17.70
CA ASN A 664 8.21 5.00 18.98
C ASN A 664 6.72 5.05 19.37
N ALA A 665 6.30 4.07 20.16
CA ALA A 665 5.00 4.11 20.83
C ALA A 665 4.95 5.27 21.85
N VAL A 666 3.76 5.81 22.06
CA VAL A 666 3.52 6.88 23.04
C VAL A 666 3.89 6.42 24.46
N GLY A 667 4.61 7.26 25.19
CA GLY A 667 4.97 7.00 26.57
C GLY A 667 5.69 8.18 27.24
N PRO A 668 5.71 8.26 28.59
CA PRO A 668 6.30 9.38 29.31
C PRO A 668 7.80 9.54 29.02
N GLY A 669 8.19 10.74 28.54
CA GLY A 669 9.58 11.07 28.24
C GLY A 669 10.16 10.37 27.01
N ILE A 670 9.33 9.69 26.21
CA ILE A 670 9.75 9.06 24.95
C ILE A 670 9.60 10.06 23.81
N ALA A 671 10.69 10.32 23.11
CA ALA A 671 10.71 11.16 21.91
C ALA A 671 10.28 10.39 20.65
N ASP A 672 10.05 11.11 19.55
CA ASP A 672 9.68 10.57 18.23
C ASP A 672 8.41 9.70 18.28
N THR A 673 7.40 10.20 18.99
CA THR A 673 6.07 9.59 19.13
C THR A 673 5.04 10.40 18.34
N ALA A 674 3.83 9.84 18.20
CA ALA A 674 2.70 10.56 17.60
C ALA A 674 2.36 11.86 18.37
N GLU A 675 2.49 11.86 19.70
CA GLU A 675 2.26 13.05 20.54
C GLU A 675 3.32 14.13 20.29
N THR A 676 4.61 13.78 20.29
CA THR A 676 5.66 14.77 20.03
C THR A 676 5.57 15.34 18.61
N ALA A 677 5.18 14.51 17.64
CA ALA A 677 4.97 14.98 16.27
C ALA A 677 3.74 15.91 16.15
N LEU A 678 2.66 15.61 16.89
CA LEU A 678 1.49 16.47 16.98
C LEU A 678 1.86 17.84 17.59
N ASP A 679 2.57 17.85 18.71
CA ASP A 679 3.00 19.08 19.39
C ASP A 679 3.86 19.96 18.47
N MET A 680 4.83 19.38 17.77
CA MET A 680 5.66 20.10 16.81
C MET A 680 4.84 20.65 15.63
N THR A 681 3.87 19.86 15.14
CA THR A 681 2.97 20.28 14.05
C THR A 681 2.08 21.44 14.49
N LEU A 682 1.48 21.39 15.68
CA LEU A 682 0.69 22.48 16.24
C LEU A 682 1.53 23.73 16.50
N ALA A 683 2.75 23.57 17.03
CA ALA A 683 3.67 24.68 17.25
C ALA A 683 4.07 25.38 15.94
N LEU A 684 4.24 24.63 14.85
CA LEU A 684 4.50 25.19 13.53
C LEU A 684 3.29 25.97 12.99
N ARG A 685 2.08 25.37 13.06
CA ARG A 685 0.83 26.02 12.63
C ARG A 685 0.53 27.32 13.39
N ASN A 686 0.85 27.35 14.69
CA ASN A 686 0.61 28.51 15.55
C ASN A 686 1.56 29.67 15.26
N ARG A 687 2.81 29.43 14.84
CA ARG A 687 3.76 30.49 14.44
C ARG A 687 3.22 31.37 13.30
N SER A 688 2.44 30.79 12.38
CA SER A 688 1.77 31.54 11.32
C SER A 688 0.75 32.58 11.84
N MET A 689 0.10 32.33 12.98
CA MET A 689 -0.92 33.24 13.51
C MET A 689 -0.32 34.49 14.17
N SER A 690 0.85 34.36 14.79
CA SER A 690 1.58 35.49 15.35
C SER A 690 2.11 36.45 14.27
N THR A 691 2.51 35.94 13.09
CA THR A 691 2.98 36.80 11.99
C THR A 691 1.82 37.40 11.16
N ALA A 692 0.71 36.67 11.00
CA ALA A 692 -0.46 37.17 10.27
C ALA A 692 -1.12 38.40 10.94
N ALA A 693 -1.16 38.44 12.29
CA ALA A 693 -1.80 39.50 13.06
C ALA A 693 -1.16 40.91 12.89
N GLU A 694 0.05 41.00 12.33
CA GLU A 694 0.72 42.28 12.03
C GLU A 694 0.49 42.77 10.58
N SER A 695 -0.06 41.92 9.70
CA SER A 695 -0.15 42.18 8.24
C SER A 695 -1.58 42.44 7.70
N ASP A 696 -2.61 42.36 8.54
CA ASP A 696 -4.05 42.48 8.15
C ASP A 696 -4.50 43.91 7.71
N GLN A 697 -3.58 44.79 7.30
CA GLN A 697 -3.93 46.13 6.77
C GLN A 697 -3.89 46.26 5.25
N ASP A 698 -3.33 45.30 4.50
CA ASP A 698 -3.35 45.32 3.03
C ASP A 698 -4.00 44.04 2.50
N GLY A 699 -4.92 44.20 1.55
CA GLY A 699 -5.83 43.15 1.06
C GLY A 699 -5.15 41.79 0.82
N ASP A 700 -5.73 40.76 1.43
CA ASP A 700 -5.27 39.37 1.47
C ASP A 700 -4.80 38.86 0.09
N ASN A 701 -3.48 38.84 -0.11
CA ASN A 701 -2.87 38.30 -1.32
C ASN A 701 -2.95 36.77 -1.24
N HIS A 702 -3.90 36.17 -1.95
CA HIS A 702 -4.17 34.73 -1.97
C HIS A 702 -2.90 33.86 -2.09
N ASN A 703 -1.90 34.29 -2.86
CA ASN A 703 -0.62 33.60 -3.00
C ASN A 703 0.17 33.50 -1.68
N LEU A 704 0.16 34.56 -0.86
CA LEU A 704 0.80 34.55 0.45
C LEU A 704 0.07 33.62 1.42
N SER A 705 -1.26 33.51 1.30
CA SER A 705 -2.06 32.60 2.13
C SER A 705 -1.74 31.12 1.83
N LEU A 706 -1.62 30.74 0.56
CA LEU A 706 -1.25 29.38 0.15
C LEU A 706 0.21 29.07 0.47
N LEU A 707 1.11 30.03 0.30
CA LEU A 707 2.51 29.88 0.69
C LEU A 707 2.64 29.65 2.21
N ARG A 708 1.92 30.44 3.02
CA ARG A 708 1.84 30.24 4.47
C ARG A 708 1.25 28.87 4.79
N ALA A 709 0.22 28.42 4.08
CA ALA A 709 -0.33 27.08 4.27
C ALA A 709 0.71 25.97 3.97
N TYR A 710 1.56 26.16 2.95
CA TYR A 710 2.60 25.18 2.60
C TYR A 710 3.71 25.16 3.65
N ILE A 711 4.20 26.33 4.04
CA ILE A 711 5.31 26.48 4.99
C ILE A 711 4.90 26.04 6.40
N PHE A 712 3.69 26.39 6.84
CA PHE A 712 3.23 26.17 8.21
C PHE A 712 2.25 25.00 8.36
N GLY A 713 1.88 24.35 7.26
CA GLY A 713 1.02 23.16 7.22
C GLY A 713 -0.42 23.42 7.69
N LYS A 714 -1.00 24.58 7.35
CA LYS A 714 -2.38 24.97 7.74
C LYS A 714 -3.46 24.27 6.93
#